data_AF-A0A914XPA5-F1
#
_entry.id   AF-A0A914XPA5-F1
#
_cell.length_a   1.000
_cell.length_b   1.000
_cell.length_c   1.000
_cell.angle_alpha   90.00
_cell.angle_beta   90.00
_cell.angle_gamma   90.00
#
_symmetry.space_group_name_H-M   'P 1'
#
loop_
_entity.id
_entity.type
_entity.pdbx_description
1 polymer ?
#
loop_
_entity_poly.entity_id
_entity_poly.type
_entity_poly.pdbx_seq_one_letter_code
_entity_poly.pdbx_strand_id
1 'polypeptide(L)'
;MAGPLSETQSVHSQTIMVTNNRVGSATSRQSGRSGRSNRSRASSLAKSLLGMASDDQLHARLVAGLKLLGITIPPVAAVVFLSVLMVVQLQKDLSETSSLQAFLSESQRIQELVGALQRERGMTCVLLERATSATSVERSEIAGNLSQLRGETTEIIFSIPDWGQISSIGGAFESQRTFFQSLAEHRAKVGVSVNDCFENIKYYSSSIDTFIKYSEQMFYGSSSGKYWGKLEALRMMIHANDLVGIKRALGGSFFAATFFTPEMNQHYTEVSGAVIRLLDLASSSDADVAQYLLSVAQSPEGQMAISSMEAMEIEIRNNRTTGLNSSLNWFNNVTVYMNTVIQPTTRFTDGKISEETKSKRDSKIQTFIITIAIMSIVLVLSVTVTIWFGVDSHRLNNKIKEKASELAVEKSKTDQLLNQVLPRSIVRELKVKGVVAPQTFSAVTVFFSDIKGFTQLSAKSSPMQIINLLNELYSAMDTTLDRYSCYKVETIGDAYMVVSGAPKPNGTVHSTEICTMALDVLQEIGNLKIPHMPEERLMMRIGIHTGPVAAGVVGLKMPRYCLFGDTVNTASRMESTGEPMCIHLSDSTKHHLEVHHSHENYTVEPRGERLIKGKGVMMTHWLLGKDNFPFYINLEASRLIYEQTHYWRDLNDYTFSSANDNDPDATDFFT
;
A
#
# COMPACT_ATOMS: atom_id res chain seq x y z
N MET A 1 -7.83 -55.64 35.35
CA MET A 1 -7.62 -57.02 34.88
C MET A 1 -7.62 -57.02 33.35
N ALA A 2 -6.76 -57.84 32.75
CA ALA A 2 -6.42 -57.92 31.34
C ALA A 2 -7.60 -58.26 30.40
N GLY A 3 -7.48 -57.91 29.10
CA GLY A 3 -8.47 -58.09 28.01
C GLY A 3 -8.69 -59.55 27.56
N PRO A 4 -8.99 -59.89 26.27
CA PRO A 4 -9.03 -59.05 25.05
C PRO A 4 -10.09 -59.45 23.94
N LEU A 5 -10.01 -58.78 22.77
CA LEU A 5 -10.33 -59.20 21.36
C LEU A 5 -11.77 -59.58 20.90
N SER A 6 -12.27 -58.93 19.84
CA SER A 6 -12.35 -59.50 18.47
C SER A 6 -13.19 -58.65 17.48
N GLU A 7 -12.67 -58.55 16.24
CA GLU A 7 -13.36 -58.09 15.04
C GLU A 7 -14.27 -59.18 14.45
N THR A 8 -15.37 -58.80 13.78
CA THR A 8 -15.89 -59.53 12.60
C THR A 8 -16.76 -58.62 11.71
N GLN A 9 -16.46 -58.64 10.42
CA GLN A 9 -17.25 -58.14 9.29
C GLN A 9 -18.43 -59.08 8.95
N SER A 10 -19.45 -58.57 8.21
CA SER A 10 -20.10 -59.19 7.01
C SER A 10 -21.61 -58.90 6.89
N VAL A 11 -22.06 -58.04 5.96
CA VAL A 11 -22.73 -58.30 4.63
C VAL A 11 -24.20 -58.78 4.63
N HIS A 12 -25.12 -57.94 4.10
CA HIS A 12 -26.18 -58.18 3.04
C HIS A 12 -27.18 -56.99 3.08
N SER A 13 -27.56 -56.22 2.05
CA SER A 13 -27.90 -56.41 0.61
C SER A 13 -29.43 -56.36 0.36
N GLN A 14 -29.88 -55.35 -0.42
CA GLN A 14 -31.00 -55.29 -1.39
C GLN A 14 -31.24 -53.79 -1.70
N THR A 15 -30.97 -53.17 -2.87
CA THR A 15 -31.24 -53.43 -4.31
C THR A 15 -32.70 -53.32 -4.73
N ILE A 16 -32.99 -52.35 -5.62
CA ILE A 16 -33.78 -52.40 -6.89
C ILE A 16 -33.65 -50.98 -7.52
N MET A 17 -32.86 -50.77 -8.58
CA MET A 17 -33.18 -50.85 -10.04
C MET A 17 -34.10 -49.70 -10.51
N VAL A 18 -34.00 -49.03 -11.67
CA VAL A 18 -33.31 -49.17 -12.98
C VAL A 18 -33.74 -47.89 -13.78
N THR A 19 -32.98 -47.23 -14.66
CA THR A 19 -32.60 -47.59 -16.05
C THR A 19 -31.51 -46.64 -16.57
N ASN A 20 -30.55 -47.22 -17.27
CA ASN A 20 -29.60 -46.59 -18.19
C ASN A 20 -30.26 -46.41 -19.57
N ASN A 21 -29.85 -45.40 -20.34
CA ASN A 21 -29.77 -45.56 -21.79
C ASN A 21 -28.59 -44.76 -22.35
N ARG A 22 -27.71 -45.48 -23.06
CA ARG A 22 -26.52 -44.99 -23.77
C ARG A 22 -26.81 -45.00 -25.28
N VAL A 23 -26.03 -44.19 -26.00
CA VAL A 23 -25.37 -44.44 -27.29
C VAL A 23 -25.57 -43.28 -28.28
N GLY A 24 -24.44 -42.75 -28.77
CA GLY A 24 -24.37 -41.81 -29.88
C GLY A 24 -22.96 -41.24 -30.06
N SER A 25 -22.10 -41.98 -30.76
CA SER A 25 -20.76 -41.58 -31.19
C SER A 25 -20.78 -40.60 -32.36
N ALA A 26 -19.82 -39.65 -32.40
CA ALA A 26 -18.92 -39.35 -33.54
C ALA A 26 -18.60 -37.84 -33.71
N THR A 27 -17.33 -37.57 -34.09
CA THR A 27 -16.76 -36.32 -34.67
C THR A 27 -16.66 -35.09 -33.73
N SER A 28 -15.63 -34.25 -33.68
CA SER A 28 -14.45 -33.99 -34.52
C SER A 28 -13.42 -33.13 -33.75
N ARG A 29 -12.15 -33.21 -34.16
CA ARG A 29 -11.02 -32.31 -33.86
C ARG A 29 -11.39 -30.81 -33.86
N GLN A 30 -10.92 -30.03 -32.88
CA GLN A 30 -10.04 -28.84 -33.05
C GLN A 30 -9.95 -27.95 -31.79
N SER A 31 -8.78 -27.33 -31.64
CA SER A 31 -8.47 -26.09 -30.89
C SER A 31 -7.92 -26.19 -29.45
N GLY A 32 -6.69 -26.70 -29.34
CA GLY A 32 -5.72 -26.15 -28.39
C GLY A 32 -5.31 -24.75 -28.84
N ARG A 33 -5.95 -23.68 -28.31
CA ARG A 33 -5.50 -22.29 -28.50
C ARG A 33 -6.23 -21.28 -27.59
N SER A 34 -6.21 -21.45 -26.26
CA SER A 34 -6.73 -20.42 -25.34
C SER A 34 -5.78 -19.97 -24.22
N GLY A 35 -4.71 -20.73 -23.94
CA GLY A 35 -3.79 -20.41 -22.82
C GLY A 35 -2.74 -19.31 -23.08
N ARG A 36 -2.46 -18.95 -24.35
CA ARG A 36 -1.43 -17.95 -24.70
C ARG A 36 -1.95 -16.52 -24.89
N SER A 37 -3.26 -16.35 -25.06
CA SER A 37 -3.93 -15.06 -25.33
C SER A 37 -4.10 -14.19 -24.08
N ASN A 38 -4.27 -14.80 -22.90
CA ASN A 38 -4.53 -14.02 -21.68
C ASN A 38 -3.26 -13.44 -21.04
N ARG A 39 -2.10 -14.08 -21.22
CA ARG A 39 -0.80 -13.51 -20.82
C ARG A 39 -0.39 -12.32 -21.70
N SER A 40 -0.70 -12.36 -23.01
CA SER A 40 -0.36 -11.24 -23.91
C SER A 40 -1.30 -10.05 -23.72
N ARG A 41 -2.58 -10.26 -23.37
CA ARG A 41 -3.54 -9.17 -23.06
C ARG A 41 -3.27 -8.47 -21.74
N ALA A 42 -2.90 -9.20 -20.68
CA ALA A 42 -2.47 -8.59 -19.41
C ALA A 42 -1.17 -7.78 -19.59
N SER A 43 -0.23 -8.31 -20.39
CA SER A 43 1.01 -7.62 -20.78
C SER A 43 0.75 -6.40 -21.66
N SER A 44 -0.21 -6.45 -22.58
CA SER A 44 -0.52 -5.33 -23.49
C SER A 44 -1.31 -4.23 -22.79
N LEU A 45 -2.19 -4.57 -21.83
CA LEU A 45 -2.88 -3.58 -20.99
C LEU A 45 -1.90 -2.85 -20.06
N ALA A 46 -0.94 -3.56 -19.47
CA ALA A 46 0.12 -2.95 -18.68
C ALA A 46 1.02 -2.02 -19.53
N LYS A 47 1.35 -2.43 -20.77
CA LYS A 47 2.12 -1.60 -21.71
C LYS A 47 1.34 -0.42 -22.31
N SER A 48 0.01 -0.53 -22.40
CA SER A 48 -0.87 0.54 -22.90
C SER A 48 -1.18 1.60 -21.83
N LEU A 49 -1.20 1.24 -20.55
CA LEU A 49 -1.45 2.17 -19.44
C LEU A 49 -0.17 2.90 -18.98
N LEU A 50 1.01 2.36 -19.30
CA LEU A 50 2.31 2.94 -18.98
C LEU A 50 3.03 3.36 -20.27
N GLY A 51 2.63 4.51 -20.81
CA GLY A 51 3.29 5.13 -21.96
C GLY A 51 4.81 5.20 -21.76
N MET A 52 5.53 4.63 -22.72
CA MET A 52 6.95 4.85 -23.06
C MET A 52 7.83 5.35 -21.89
N ALA A 53 7.96 4.53 -20.86
CA ALA A 53 8.99 4.69 -19.84
C ALA A 53 10.06 3.63 -20.09
N SER A 54 11.34 3.97 -19.98
CA SER A 54 12.42 2.97 -19.97
C SER A 54 12.15 1.92 -18.90
N ASP A 55 12.58 0.66 -19.09
CA ASP A 55 12.38 -0.43 -18.12
C ASP A 55 12.84 -0.04 -16.70
N ASP A 56 13.88 0.80 -16.59
CA ASP A 56 14.36 1.36 -15.32
C ASP A 56 13.34 2.28 -14.61
N GLN A 57 12.58 3.09 -15.34
CA GLN A 57 11.54 3.94 -14.75
C GLN A 57 10.31 3.15 -14.33
N LEU A 58 9.96 2.09 -15.07
CA LEU A 58 8.87 1.18 -14.70
C LEU A 58 9.24 0.41 -13.44
N HIS A 59 10.46 -0.13 -13.37
CA HIS A 59 10.98 -0.79 -12.18
C HIS A 59 11.04 0.13 -10.96
N ALA A 60 11.51 1.37 -11.12
CA ALA A 60 11.53 2.33 -10.02
C ALA A 60 10.12 2.64 -9.48
N ARG A 61 9.12 2.78 -10.35
CA ARG A 61 7.72 3.00 -9.97
C ARG A 61 7.09 1.79 -9.29
N LEU A 62 7.35 0.59 -9.80
CA LEU A 62 6.89 -0.66 -9.18
C LEU A 62 7.51 -0.86 -7.80
N VAL A 63 8.82 -0.65 -7.66
CA VAL A 63 9.53 -0.77 -6.38
C VAL A 63 9.03 0.27 -5.36
N ALA A 64 8.78 1.51 -5.79
CA ALA A 64 8.20 2.54 -4.92
C ALA A 64 6.78 2.16 -4.45
N GLY A 65 5.92 1.68 -5.36
CA GLY A 65 4.58 1.21 -5.01
C GLY A 65 4.57 0.00 -4.07
N LEU A 66 5.47 -0.97 -4.31
CA LEU A 66 5.66 -2.14 -3.44
C LEU A 66 6.17 -1.75 -2.05
N LYS A 67 7.09 -0.77 -1.95
CA LYS A 67 7.54 -0.24 -0.66
C LYS A 67 6.41 0.45 0.10
N LEU A 68 5.57 1.21 -0.60
CA LEU A 68 4.42 1.89 0.00
C LEU A 68 3.39 0.89 0.56
N LEU A 69 3.05 -0.13 -0.24
CA LEU A 69 2.17 -1.24 0.18
C LEU A 69 2.77 -2.04 1.35
N GLY A 70 4.10 -2.23 1.35
CA GLY A 70 4.81 -2.91 2.43
C GLY A 70 4.73 -2.18 3.78
N ILE A 71 4.54 -0.87 3.79
CA ILE A 71 4.42 -0.07 5.03
C ILE A 71 2.97 -0.06 5.55
N THR A 72 1.98 -0.04 4.65
CA THR A 72 0.57 0.18 5.03
C THR A 72 -0.23 -1.11 5.26
N ILE A 73 0.12 -2.20 4.57
CA ILE A 73 -0.59 -3.48 4.69
C ILE A 73 -0.38 -4.15 6.05
N PRO A 74 0.84 -4.26 6.62
CA PRO A 74 1.05 -5.02 7.86
C PRO A 74 0.26 -4.46 9.06
N PRO A 75 0.20 -3.14 9.31
CA PRO A 75 -0.62 -2.58 10.38
C PRO A 75 -2.10 -2.88 10.17
N VAL A 76 -2.63 -2.64 8.96
CA VAL A 76 -4.05 -2.88 8.64
C VAL A 76 -4.40 -4.36 8.81
N ALA A 77 -3.56 -5.26 8.31
CA ALA A 77 -3.74 -6.70 8.44
C ALA A 77 -3.72 -7.15 9.91
N ALA A 78 -2.83 -6.59 10.73
CA ALA A 78 -2.77 -6.88 12.16
C ALA A 78 -4.05 -6.44 12.89
N VAL A 79 -4.55 -5.22 12.63
CA VAL A 79 -5.79 -4.75 13.29
C VAL A 79 -7.00 -5.58 12.83
N VAL A 80 -7.10 -5.92 11.53
CA VAL A 80 -8.16 -6.80 11.02
C VAL A 80 -8.11 -8.17 11.69
N PHE A 81 -6.93 -8.78 11.79
CA PHE A 81 -6.74 -10.08 12.45
C PHE A 81 -7.14 -10.04 13.93
N LEU A 82 -6.69 -9.03 14.68
CA LEU A 82 -7.06 -8.85 16.09
C LEU A 82 -8.57 -8.66 16.25
N SER A 83 -9.21 -7.94 15.33
CA SER A 83 -10.66 -7.74 15.35
C SER A 83 -11.44 -9.03 15.09
N VAL A 84 -10.97 -9.87 14.16
CA VAL A 84 -11.56 -11.18 13.92
C VAL A 84 -11.45 -12.07 15.16
N LEU A 85 -10.27 -12.13 15.80
CA LEU A 85 -10.10 -12.89 17.04
C LEU A 85 -11.04 -12.39 18.14
N MET A 86 -11.19 -11.08 18.26
CA MET A 86 -12.09 -10.48 19.24
C MET A 86 -13.57 -10.79 18.96
N VAL A 87 -14.00 -10.78 17.68
CA VAL A 87 -15.35 -11.19 17.27
C VAL A 87 -15.63 -12.62 17.67
N VAL A 88 -14.70 -13.53 17.38
CA VAL A 88 -14.84 -14.96 17.72
C VAL A 88 -14.97 -15.14 19.23
N GLN A 89 -14.15 -14.44 20.02
CA GLN A 89 -14.25 -14.50 21.48
C GLN A 89 -15.56 -13.91 22.00
N LEU A 90 -16.01 -12.78 21.43
CA LEU A 90 -17.28 -12.15 21.80
C LEU A 90 -18.46 -13.07 21.48
N GLN A 91 -18.45 -13.74 20.34
CA GLN A 91 -19.49 -14.69 19.96
C GLN A 91 -19.58 -15.84 20.96
N LYS A 92 -18.43 -16.38 21.39
CA LYS A 92 -18.37 -17.41 22.42
C LYS A 92 -18.94 -16.90 23.76
N ASP A 93 -18.47 -15.74 24.23
CA ASP A 93 -18.92 -15.14 25.50
C ASP A 93 -20.44 -14.82 25.44
N LEU A 94 -20.96 -14.30 24.32
CA LEU A 94 -22.38 -14.01 24.14
C LEU A 94 -23.22 -15.28 24.16
N SER A 95 -22.80 -16.33 23.45
CA SER A 95 -23.51 -17.61 23.44
C SER A 95 -23.64 -18.19 24.86
N GLU A 96 -22.55 -18.16 25.65
CA GLU A 96 -22.50 -18.64 27.02
C GLU A 96 -23.39 -17.80 27.97
N THR A 97 -23.37 -16.47 27.86
CA THR A 97 -24.28 -15.63 28.68
C THR A 97 -25.74 -15.79 28.28
N SER A 98 -26.03 -16.08 27.01
CA SER A 98 -27.40 -16.26 26.53
C SER A 98 -27.99 -17.59 27.00
N SER A 99 -27.23 -18.68 26.96
CA SER A 99 -27.65 -19.98 27.49
C SER A 99 -27.88 -19.92 29.00
N LEU A 100 -26.99 -19.25 29.72
CA LEU A 100 -27.12 -19.06 31.16
C LEU A 100 -28.35 -18.24 31.52
N GLN A 101 -28.64 -17.14 30.81
CA GLN A 101 -29.84 -16.35 31.08
C GLN A 101 -31.14 -17.08 30.74
N ALA A 102 -31.15 -17.90 29.68
CA ALA A 102 -32.28 -18.77 29.35
C ALA A 102 -32.51 -19.81 30.45
N PHE A 103 -31.44 -20.39 30.98
CA PHE A 103 -31.50 -21.30 32.12
C PHE A 103 -32.10 -20.65 33.38
N LEU A 104 -31.62 -19.46 33.77
CA LEU A 104 -32.13 -18.76 34.98
C LEU A 104 -33.62 -18.44 34.86
N SER A 105 -34.05 -17.95 33.69
CA SER A 105 -35.46 -17.71 33.37
C SER A 105 -36.31 -18.97 33.54
N GLU A 106 -35.84 -20.11 33.02
CA GLU A 106 -36.57 -21.37 33.09
C GLU A 106 -36.58 -21.95 34.52
N SER A 107 -35.45 -21.85 35.23
CA SER A 107 -35.32 -22.22 36.63
C SER A 107 -36.32 -21.47 37.51
N GLN A 108 -36.49 -20.16 37.30
CA GLN A 108 -37.45 -19.35 38.05
C GLN A 108 -38.89 -19.84 37.86
N ARG A 109 -39.28 -20.17 36.62
CA ARG A 109 -40.61 -20.71 36.32
C ARG A 109 -40.87 -22.07 36.98
N ILE A 110 -39.86 -22.94 36.93
CA ILE A 110 -39.92 -24.24 37.59
C ILE A 110 -40.06 -24.07 39.10
N GLN A 111 -39.35 -23.13 39.71
CA GLN A 111 -39.47 -22.84 41.14
C GLN A 111 -40.87 -22.35 41.54
N GLU A 112 -41.53 -21.54 40.70
CA GLU A 112 -42.91 -21.11 40.93
C GLU A 112 -43.89 -22.30 40.92
N LEU A 113 -43.76 -23.20 39.93
CA LEU A 113 -44.57 -24.43 39.85
C LEU A 113 -44.31 -25.37 41.02
N VAL A 114 -43.03 -25.60 41.36
CA VAL A 114 -42.62 -26.41 42.51
C VAL A 114 -43.21 -25.84 43.80
N GLY A 115 -43.14 -24.53 44.00
CA GLY A 115 -43.73 -23.86 45.17
C GLY A 115 -45.24 -24.06 45.29
N ALA A 116 -45.97 -24.06 44.17
CA ALA A 116 -47.41 -24.33 44.14
C ALA A 116 -47.73 -25.78 44.51
N LEU A 117 -47.03 -26.75 43.89
CA LEU A 117 -47.15 -28.18 44.19
C LEU A 117 -46.82 -28.50 45.66
N GLN A 118 -45.83 -27.82 46.24
CA GLN A 118 -45.48 -27.97 47.66
C GLN A 118 -46.58 -27.49 48.61
N ARG A 119 -47.29 -26.41 48.27
CA ARG A 119 -48.43 -25.91 49.07
C ARG A 119 -49.59 -26.88 48.98
N GLU A 120 -49.90 -27.37 47.78
CA GLU A 120 -50.95 -28.37 47.57
C GLU A 120 -50.62 -29.69 48.29
N ARG A 121 -49.37 -30.18 48.21
CA ARG A 121 -48.88 -31.37 48.95
C ARG A 121 -49.16 -31.26 50.44
N GLY A 122 -48.73 -30.16 51.05
CA GLY A 122 -48.85 -29.97 52.50
C GLY A 122 -50.30 -29.83 52.97
N MET A 123 -51.12 -29.03 52.28
CA MET A 123 -52.54 -28.86 52.64
C MET A 123 -53.35 -30.15 52.43
N THR A 124 -53.00 -30.94 51.41
CA THR A 124 -53.62 -32.26 51.18
C THR A 124 -53.34 -33.23 52.35
N CYS A 125 -52.13 -33.22 52.91
CA CYS A 125 -51.81 -34.01 54.11
C CYS A 125 -52.63 -33.60 55.33
N VAL A 126 -52.79 -32.29 55.57
CA VAL A 126 -53.63 -31.78 56.66
C VAL A 126 -55.07 -32.25 56.51
N LEU A 127 -55.60 -32.27 55.28
CA LEU A 127 -56.94 -32.79 54.99
C LEU A 127 -57.07 -34.29 55.28
N LEU A 128 -56.12 -35.10 54.82
CA LEU A 128 -56.15 -36.57 54.96
C LEU A 128 -56.17 -36.99 56.44
N GLU A 129 -55.31 -36.40 57.27
CA GLU A 129 -55.22 -36.74 58.70
C GLU A 129 -56.41 -36.24 59.53
N ARG A 130 -57.12 -35.21 59.05
CA ARG A 130 -58.30 -34.64 59.71
C ARG A 130 -59.63 -35.14 59.15
N ALA A 131 -59.62 -35.91 58.07
CA ALA A 131 -60.82 -36.41 57.39
C ALA A 131 -61.74 -37.23 58.32
N THR A 132 -61.17 -37.89 59.33
CA THR A 132 -61.89 -38.76 60.28
C THR A 132 -62.27 -38.05 61.59
N SER A 133 -61.52 -37.03 62.02
CA SER A 133 -61.61 -36.44 63.36
C SER A 133 -62.08 -34.97 63.41
N ALA A 134 -62.08 -34.24 62.28
CA ALA A 134 -62.48 -32.83 62.24
C ALA A 134 -64.00 -32.62 62.16
N THR A 135 -64.46 -31.49 62.68
CA THR A 135 -65.85 -31.01 62.56
C THR A 135 -66.23 -30.65 61.12
N SER A 136 -67.52 -30.52 60.82
CA SER A 136 -67.99 -30.15 59.48
C SER A 136 -67.49 -28.76 59.03
N VAL A 137 -67.37 -27.81 59.97
CA VAL A 137 -66.86 -26.45 59.72
C VAL A 137 -65.38 -26.50 59.36
N GLU A 138 -64.58 -27.18 60.16
CA GLU A 138 -63.14 -27.36 59.94
C GLU A 138 -62.82 -28.06 58.62
N ARG A 139 -63.59 -29.10 58.25
CA ARG A 139 -63.42 -29.76 56.93
C ARG A 139 -63.75 -28.82 55.77
N SER A 140 -64.78 -27.98 55.91
CA SER A 140 -65.14 -27.00 54.88
C SER A 140 -64.05 -25.93 54.72
N GLU A 141 -63.41 -25.51 55.80
CA GLU A 141 -62.32 -24.54 55.78
C GLU A 141 -61.08 -25.10 55.08
N ILE A 142 -60.63 -26.31 55.45
CA ILE A 142 -59.49 -26.98 54.81
C ILE A 142 -59.77 -27.25 53.33
N ALA A 143 -60.99 -27.70 52.99
CA ALA A 143 -61.38 -27.96 51.61
C ALA A 143 -61.42 -26.67 50.77
N GLY A 144 -61.87 -25.55 51.33
CA GLY A 144 -61.83 -24.23 50.69
C GLY A 144 -60.41 -23.79 50.39
N ASN A 145 -59.52 -23.84 51.39
CA ASN A 145 -58.10 -23.50 51.24
C ASN A 145 -57.40 -24.39 50.19
N LEU A 146 -57.68 -25.69 50.21
CA LEU A 146 -57.13 -26.62 49.24
C LEU A 146 -57.66 -26.36 47.82
N SER A 147 -58.94 -26.03 47.66
CA SER A 147 -59.52 -25.67 46.36
C SER A 147 -58.85 -24.43 45.77
N GLN A 148 -58.56 -23.42 46.60
CA GLN A 148 -57.83 -22.23 46.16
C GLN A 148 -56.42 -22.59 45.69
N LEU A 149 -55.65 -23.33 46.50
CA LEU A 149 -54.29 -23.75 46.15
C LEU A 149 -54.25 -24.62 44.88
N ARG A 150 -55.27 -25.46 44.66
CA ARG A 150 -55.45 -26.25 43.44
C ARG A 150 -55.70 -25.37 42.23
N GLY A 151 -56.49 -24.32 42.38
CA GLY A 151 -56.73 -23.29 41.36
C GLY A 151 -55.43 -22.60 40.95
N GLU A 152 -54.68 -22.07 41.93
CA GLU A 152 -53.37 -21.44 41.71
C GLU A 152 -52.39 -22.38 40.99
N THR A 153 -52.29 -23.63 41.45
CA THR A 153 -51.41 -24.63 40.84
C THR A 153 -51.80 -24.91 39.39
N THR A 154 -53.11 -24.95 39.10
CA THR A 154 -53.62 -25.16 37.75
C THR A 154 -53.29 -23.98 36.84
N GLU A 155 -53.47 -22.75 37.33
CA GLU A 155 -53.11 -21.53 36.61
C GLU A 155 -51.62 -21.50 36.26
N ILE A 156 -50.75 -21.84 37.21
CA ILE A 156 -49.29 -21.86 37.00
C ILE A 156 -48.86 -22.92 35.98
N ILE A 157 -49.49 -24.11 35.99
CA ILE A 157 -49.19 -25.16 34.98
C ILE A 157 -49.45 -24.64 33.56
N PHE A 158 -50.55 -23.91 33.35
CA PHE A 158 -50.92 -23.38 32.04
C PHE A 158 -50.31 -22.01 31.72
N SER A 159 -49.68 -21.33 32.69
CA SER A 159 -48.97 -20.06 32.45
C SER A 159 -47.56 -20.26 31.90
N ILE A 160 -47.01 -21.47 32.01
CA ILE A 160 -45.75 -21.85 31.37
C ILE A 160 -46.01 -21.94 29.85
N PRO A 161 -45.44 -21.10 28.98
CA PRO A 161 -45.80 -21.02 27.56
C PRO A 161 -45.09 -22.04 26.67
N ASP A 162 -44.00 -22.65 27.14
CA ASP A 162 -43.28 -23.72 26.46
C ASP A 162 -43.03 -24.84 27.47
N TRP A 163 -43.64 -26.01 27.27
CA TRP A 163 -43.34 -27.20 28.09
C TRP A 163 -41.97 -27.81 27.72
N GLY A 164 -41.31 -27.24 26.71
CA GLY A 164 -39.87 -27.35 26.46
C GLY A 164 -39.36 -28.77 26.33
N GLN A 165 -38.12 -28.97 26.80
CA GLN A 165 -37.49 -30.29 26.88
C GLN A 165 -38.02 -31.13 28.06
N ILE A 166 -38.91 -30.61 28.91
CA ILE A 166 -39.57 -31.42 29.96
C ILE A 166 -40.35 -32.58 29.32
N SER A 167 -40.88 -32.35 28.12
CA SER A 167 -41.54 -33.37 27.29
C SER A 167 -40.67 -34.60 27.02
N SER A 168 -39.33 -34.48 27.01
CA SER A 168 -38.43 -35.62 26.75
C SER A 168 -38.36 -36.63 27.91
N ILE A 169 -38.91 -36.28 29.08
CA ILE A 169 -38.99 -37.18 30.24
C ILE A 169 -40.03 -38.29 30.01
N GLY A 170 -41.10 -38.00 29.26
CA GLY A 170 -42.17 -38.95 28.93
C GLY A 170 -43.20 -39.17 30.05
N GLY A 171 -44.27 -39.93 29.75
CA GLY A 171 -45.33 -40.26 30.70
C GLY A 171 -46.16 -39.05 31.11
N ALA A 172 -46.30 -38.81 32.42
CA ALA A 172 -47.06 -37.66 32.93
C ALA A 172 -46.49 -36.31 32.45
N PHE A 173 -45.20 -36.24 32.09
CA PHE A 173 -44.50 -34.99 31.78
C PHE A 173 -44.46 -34.65 30.28
N GLU A 174 -45.10 -35.42 29.41
CA GLU A 174 -45.09 -35.19 27.95
C GLU A 174 -45.64 -33.81 27.53
N SER A 175 -46.63 -33.30 28.26
CA SER A 175 -47.22 -31.97 28.05
C SER A 175 -47.83 -31.41 29.34
N GLN A 176 -48.13 -30.11 29.34
CA GLN A 176 -48.92 -29.46 30.40
C GLN A 176 -50.20 -30.24 30.71
N ARG A 177 -50.86 -30.70 29.64
CA ARG A 177 -52.16 -31.35 29.72
C ARG A 177 -52.07 -32.74 30.31
N THR A 178 -51.06 -33.52 29.94
CA THR A 178 -50.83 -34.87 30.50
C THR A 178 -50.43 -34.77 31.97
N PHE A 179 -49.62 -33.76 32.34
CA PHE A 179 -49.24 -33.55 33.74
C PHE A 179 -50.45 -33.12 34.56
N PHE A 180 -51.23 -32.17 34.04
CA PHE A 180 -52.49 -31.77 34.66
C PHE A 180 -53.47 -32.95 34.81
N GLN A 181 -53.57 -33.83 33.81
CA GLN A 181 -54.40 -35.04 33.89
C GLN A 181 -53.92 -35.98 34.98
N SER A 182 -52.62 -36.30 35.05
CA SER A 182 -52.04 -37.10 36.14
C SER A 182 -52.33 -36.48 37.52
N LEU A 183 -52.16 -35.16 37.64
CA LEU A 183 -52.44 -34.43 38.88
C LEU A 183 -53.94 -34.45 39.23
N ALA A 184 -54.82 -34.27 38.25
CA ALA A 184 -56.27 -34.34 38.45
C ALA A 184 -56.73 -35.74 38.86
N GLU A 185 -56.15 -36.79 38.28
CA GLU A 185 -56.41 -38.18 38.67
C GLU A 185 -55.97 -38.45 40.10
N HIS A 186 -54.79 -37.95 40.51
CA HIS A 186 -54.35 -38.04 41.91
C HIS A 186 -55.30 -37.29 42.84
N ARG A 187 -55.66 -36.03 42.49
CA ARG A 187 -56.62 -35.20 43.26
C ARG A 187 -57.96 -35.90 43.49
N ALA A 188 -58.45 -36.68 42.52
CA ALA A 188 -59.70 -37.43 42.60
C ALA A 188 -59.61 -38.68 43.50
N LYS A 189 -58.41 -39.24 43.68
CA LYS A 189 -58.16 -40.42 44.53
C LYS A 189 -57.99 -40.06 46.01
N VAL A 190 -57.62 -38.82 46.32
CA VAL A 190 -57.45 -38.29 47.69
C VAL A 190 -58.75 -38.40 48.48
N GLY A 191 -58.70 -39.10 49.62
CA GLY A 191 -59.86 -39.33 50.50
C GLY A 191 -60.83 -40.42 50.02
N VAL A 192 -60.52 -41.09 48.90
CA VAL A 192 -61.29 -42.24 48.36
C VAL A 192 -60.44 -43.50 48.42
N SER A 193 -59.29 -43.49 47.72
CA SER A 193 -58.33 -44.60 47.68
C SER A 193 -56.96 -44.24 48.26
N VAL A 194 -56.55 -42.97 48.16
CA VAL A 194 -55.35 -42.43 48.81
C VAL A 194 -55.79 -41.81 50.13
N ASN A 195 -55.61 -42.54 51.21
CA ASN A 195 -55.99 -42.13 52.57
C ASN A 195 -54.77 -41.85 53.47
N ASP A 196 -53.57 -42.11 52.98
CA ASP A 196 -52.32 -41.95 53.72
C ASP A 196 -51.57 -40.70 53.25
N CYS A 197 -51.18 -39.83 54.20
CA CYS A 197 -50.38 -38.66 53.90
C CYS A 197 -49.01 -39.03 53.31
N PHE A 198 -48.41 -40.16 53.71
CA PHE A 198 -47.10 -40.56 53.21
C PHE A 198 -47.16 -40.95 51.71
N GLU A 199 -48.17 -41.70 51.28
CA GLU A 199 -48.45 -41.95 49.85
C GLU A 199 -48.64 -40.65 49.05
N ASN A 200 -49.38 -39.69 49.62
CA ASN A 200 -49.57 -38.37 49.00
C ASN A 200 -48.26 -37.59 48.87
N ILE A 201 -47.43 -37.55 49.92
CA ILE A 201 -46.11 -36.92 49.88
C ILE A 201 -45.26 -37.55 48.78
N LYS A 202 -45.27 -38.88 48.66
CA LYS A 202 -44.48 -39.60 47.65
C LYS A 202 -44.86 -39.20 46.22
N TYR A 203 -46.15 -39.07 45.91
CA TYR A 203 -46.61 -38.63 44.58
C TYR A 203 -46.10 -37.23 44.22
N TYR A 204 -46.33 -36.25 45.10
CA TYR A 204 -45.91 -34.87 44.85
C TYR A 204 -44.40 -34.72 44.85
N SER A 205 -43.70 -35.37 45.78
CA SER A 205 -42.23 -35.35 45.84
C SER A 205 -41.61 -35.99 44.60
N SER A 206 -42.18 -37.07 44.07
CA SER A 206 -41.72 -37.65 42.79
C SER A 206 -41.89 -36.67 41.62
N SER A 207 -42.97 -35.89 41.62
CA SER A 207 -43.22 -34.90 40.57
C SER A 207 -42.27 -33.70 40.68
N ILE A 208 -42.09 -33.18 41.91
CA ILE A 208 -41.20 -32.06 42.19
C ILE A 208 -39.73 -32.43 41.91
N ASP A 209 -39.28 -33.61 42.36
CA ASP A 209 -37.93 -34.12 42.09
C ASP A 209 -37.65 -34.23 40.59
N THR A 210 -38.65 -34.60 39.78
CA THR A 210 -38.52 -34.64 38.32
C THR A 210 -38.29 -33.24 37.74
N PHE A 211 -39.03 -32.22 38.20
CA PHE A 211 -38.83 -30.84 37.76
C PHE A 211 -37.48 -30.26 38.21
N ILE A 212 -37.03 -30.59 39.44
CA ILE A 212 -35.73 -30.16 39.94
C ILE A 212 -34.60 -30.84 39.15
N LYS A 213 -34.66 -32.15 38.90
CA LYS A 213 -33.67 -32.86 38.08
C LYS A 213 -33.60 -32.32 36.65
N TYR A 214 -34.73 -31.93 36.08
CA TYR A 214 -34.75 -31.28 34.77
C TYR A 214 -34.01 -29.94 34.77
N SER A 215 -34.24 -29.09 35.78
CA SER A 215 -33.49 -27.83 35.89
C SER A 215 -31.99 -28.09 36.08
N GLU A 216 -31.60 -29.14 36.81
CA GLU A 216 -30.19 -29.56 36.94
C GLU A 216 -29.56 -30.09 35.65
N GLN A 217 -30.30 -30.75 34.75
CA GLN A 217 -29.72 -31.23 33.49
C GLN A 217 -29.31 -30.07 32.58
N MET A 218 -30.11 -28.99 32.58
CA MET A 218 -29.80 -27.76 31.85
C MET A 218 -28.54 -27.06 32.39
N PHE A 219 -28.28 -27.22 33.68
CA PHE A 219 -27.11 -26.66 34.37
C PHE A 219 -25.78 -27.27 33.91
N TYR A 220 -25.69 -28.60 33.79
CA TYR A 220 -24.44 -29.27 33.40
C TYR A 220 -24.07 -29.07 31.91
N GLY A 221 -25.03 -28.68 31.08
CA GLY A 221 -24.78 -28.29 29.69
C GLY A 221 -24.14 -26.90 29.53
N SER A 222 -24.26 -26.03 30.54
CA SER A 222 -23.76 -24.65 30.52
C SER A 222 -22.42 -24.57 31.25
N SER A 223 -21.35 -25.09 30.66
CA SER A 223 -20.02 -25.21 31.27
C SER A 223 -19.29 -23.87 31.44
N SER A 224 -19.76 -23.00 32.33
CA SER A 224 -19.04 -21.80 32.76
C SER A 224 -18.41 -22.00 34.13
N GLY A 225 -17.11 -22.30 34.17
CA GLY A 225 -16.36 -22.42 35.43
C GLY A 225 -16.40 -21.15 36.29
N LYS A 226 -16.75 -19.99 35.71
CA LYS A 226 -16.81 -18.71 36.43
C LYS A 226 -18.01 -18.59 37.38
N TYR A 227 -19.16 -19.15 37.01
CA TYR A 227 -20.39 -19.04 37.81
C TYR A 227 -20.68 -20.29 38.63
N TRP A 228 -19.82 -21.32 38.53
CA TRP A 228 -20.03 -22.64 39.11
C TRP A 228 -20.39 -22.61 40.60
N GLY A 229 -19.69 -21.81 41.42
CA GLY A 229 -19.99 -21.71 42.86
C GLY A 229 -21.39 -21.18 43.16
N LYS A 230 -21.80 -20.08 42.51
CA LYS A 230 -23.15 -19.49 42.64
C LYS A 230 -24.24 -20.41 42.13
N LEU A 231 -23.95 -21.07 41.03
CA LEU A 231 -24.81 -22.05 40.40
C LEU A 231 -25.01 -23.27 41.32
N GLU A 232 -23.94 -23.79 41.91
CA GLU A 232 -24.00 -24.89 42.88
C GLU A 232 -24.76 -24.48 44.16
N ALA A 233 -24.53 -23.26 44.64
CA ALA A 233 -25.29 -22.70 45.75
C ALA A 233 -26.78 -22.59 45.42
N LEU A 234 -27.14 -22.11 44.22
CA LEU A 234 -28.52 -22.03 43.75
C LEU A 234 -29.18 -23.41 43.72
N ARG A 235 -28.49 -24.43 43.21
CA ARG A 235 -28.95 -25.82 43.20
C ARG A 235 -29.27 -26.30 44.61
N MET A 236 -28.33 -26.16 45.54
CA MET A 236 -28.50 -26.56 46.94
C MET A 236 -29.66 -25.83 47.60
N MET A 237 -29.86 -24.53 47.31
CA MET A 237 -30.98 -23.74 47.83
C MET A 237 -32.34 -24.23 47.31
N ILE A 238 -32.44 -24.61 46.03
CA ILE A 238 -33.67 -25.18 45.45
C ILE A 238 -34.02 -26.51 46.14
N HIS A 239 -33.04 -27.38 46.35
CA HIS A 239 -33.23 -28.65 47.08
C HIS A 239 -33.62 -28.42 48.53
N ALA A 240 -32.93 -27.51 49.23
CA ALA A 240 -33.28 -27.15 50.60
C ALA A 240 -34.72 -26.64 50.70
N ASN A 241 -35.16 -25.82 49.72
CA ASN A 241 -36.53 -25.32 49.65
C ASN A 241 -37.56 -26.46 49.52
N ASP A 242 -37.31 -27.50 48.71
CA ASP A 242 -38.22 -28.65 48.67
C ASP A 242 -38.23 -29.49 49.92
N LEU A 243 -37.06 -29.75 50.51
CA LEU A 243 -36.99 -30.47 51.78
C LEU A 243 -37.73 -29.74 52.91
N VAL A 244 -37.64 -28.41 52.98
CA VAL A 244 -38.45 -27.61 53.92
C VAL A 244 -39.95 -27.75 53.61
N GLY A 245 -40.33 -27.82 52.33
CA GLY A 245 -41.69 -28.13 51.92
C GLY A 245 -42.19 -29.52 52.34
N ILE A 246 -41.32 -30.54 52.33
CA ILE A 246 -41.63 -31.89 52.84
C ILE A 246 -41.77 -31.85 54.36
N LYS A 247 -40.84 -31.18 55.04
CA LYS A 247 -40.88 -30.93 56.48
C LYS A 247 -42.18 -30.24 56.91
N ARG A 248 -42.65 -29.25 56.15
CA ARG A 248 -43.95 -28.59 56.36
C ARG A 248 -45.11 -29.59 56.30
N ALA A 249 -45.14 -30.44 55.26
CA ALA A 249 -46.20 -31.43 55.07
C ALA A 249 -46.22 -32.47 56.20
N LEU A 250 -45.06 -33.03 56.57
CA LEU A 250 -44.93 -34.00 57.65
C LEU A 250 -45.32 -33.40 59.01
N GLY A 251 -44.81 -32.22 59.37
CA GLY A 251 -45.18 -31.59 60.64
C GLY A 251 -46.67 -31.19 60.69
N GLY A 252 -47.26 -30.79 59.55
CA GLY A 252 -48.71 -30.55 59.46
C GLY A 252 -49.49 -31.83 59.74
N SER A 253 -49.05 -32.94 59.15
CA SER A 253 -49.57 -34.29 59.42
C SER A 253 -49.50 -34.64 60.91
N PHE A 254 -48.36 -34.37 61.56
CA PHE A 254 -48.16 -34.65 62.99
C PHE A 254 -49.17 -33.90 63.88
N PHE A 255 -49.27 -32.58 63.72
CA PHE A 255 -50.17 -31.76 64.52
C PHE A 255 -51.64 -32.10 64.21
N ALA A 256 -51.93 -32.56 63.00
CA ALA A 256 -53.24 -33.05 62.60
C ALA A 256 -53.59 -34.42 63.21
N ALA A 257 -52.70 -35.42 63.14
CA ALA A 257 -52.95 -36.82 63.50
C ALA A 257 -52.60 -37.18 64.96
N THR A 258 -51.90 -36.29 65.66
CA THR A 258 -51.49 -36.39 67.07
C THR A 258 -50.27 -37.26 67.39
N PHE A 259 -49.67 -37.92 66.40
CA PHE A 259 -48.40 -38.65 66.53
C PHE A 259 -47.76 -38.85 65.14
N PHE A 260 -46.47 -39.18 65.11
CA PHE A 260 -45.82 -39.71 63.91
C PHE A 260 -45.83 -41.23 63.91
N THR A 261 -46.06 -41.85 62.75
CA THR A 261 -45.67 -43.24 62.54
C THR A 261 -44.14 -43.35 62.60
N PRO A 262 -43.57 -44.51 62.94
CA PRO A 262 -42.11 -44.69 62.97
C PRO A 262 -41.43 -44.27 61.66
N GLU A 263 -42.06 -44.58 60.53
CA GLU A 263 -41.61 -44.24 59.18
C GLU A 263 -41.64 -42.72 58.93
N MET A 264 -42.71 -42.04 59.32
CA MET A 264 -42.81 -40.57 59.22
C MET A 264 -41.79 -39.87 60.14
N ASN A 265 -41.57 -40.38 61.35
CA ASN A 265 -40.61 -39.80 62.29
C ASN A 265 -39.16 -39.93 61.78
N GLN A 266 -38.81 -41.10 61.23
CA GLN A 266 -37.53 -41.31 60.58
C GLN A 266 -37.35 -40.34 59.40
N HIS A 267 -38.34 -40.27 58.51
CA HIS A 267 -38.27 -39.41 57.33
C HIS A 267 -38.19 -37.92 57.71
N TYR A 268 -38.95 -37.49 58.71
CA TYR A 268 -38.88 -36.12 59.24
C TYR A 268 -37.49 -35.75 59.77
N THR A 269 -36.85 -36.68 60.48
CA THR A 269 -35.49 -36.49 61.04
C THR A 269 -34.46 -36.42 59.92
N GLU A 270 -34.54 -37.30 58.93
CA GLU A 270 -33.65 -37.32 57.76
C GLU A 270 -33.74 -36.02 56.96
N VAL A 271 -34.96 -35.59 56.65
CA VAL A 271 -35.25 -34.34 55.92
C VAL A 271 -34.73 -33.13 56.70
N SER A 272 -34.99 -33.07 58.00
CA SER A 272 -34.53 -31.95 58.85
C SER A 272 -33.01 -31.83 58.89
N GLY A 273 -32.30 -32.95 58.99
CA GLY A 273 -30.84 -32.95 58.92
C GLY A 273 -30.29 -32.61 57.53
N ALA A 274 -31.00 -33.03 56.47
CA ALA A 274 -30.60 -32.75 55.09
C ALA A 274 -30.74 -31.26 54.74
N VAL A 275 -31.76 -30.56 55.23
CA VAL A 275 -31.92 -29.11 55.05
C VAL A 275 -30.69 -28.35 55.58
N ILE A 276 -30.27 -28.64 56.82
CA ILE A 276 -29.12 -27.97 57.45
C ILE A 276 -27.85 -28.20 56.62
N ARG A 277 -27.59 -29.44 56.22
CA ARG A 277 -26.42 -29.78 55.38
C ARG A 277 -26.42 -29.03 54.05
N LEU A 278 -27.57 -28.93 53.38
CA LEU A 278 -27.67 -28.22 52.10
C LEU A 278 -27.46 -26.71 52.26
N LEU A 279 -27.96 -26.09 53.33
CA LEU A 279 -27.73 -24.67 53.61
C LEU A 279 -26.26 -24.38 53.94
N ASP A 280 -25.60 -25.26 54.70
CA ASP A 280 -24.16 -25.15 54.97
C ASP A 280 -23.34 -25.30 53.69
N LEU A 281 -23.68 -26.30 52.86
CA LEU A 281 -23.02 -26.50 51.58
C LEU A 281 -23.24 -25.32 50.62
N ALA A 282 -24.45 -24.75 50.58
CA ALA A 282 -24.76 -23.57 49.76
C ALA A 282 -23.91 -22.36 50.19
N SER A 283 -23.80 -22.16 51.51
CA SER A 283 -22.95 -21.12 52.10
C SER A 283 -21.47 -21.34 51.82
N SER A 284 -21.01 -22.60 51.76
CA SER A 284 -19.62 -22.92 51.41
C SER A 284 -19.31 -22.76 49.92
N SER A 285 -20.34 -22.77 49.06
CA SER A 285 -20.20 -22.75 47.60
C SER A 285 -20.01 -21.33 47.05
N ASP A 286 -20.57 -20.31 47.69
CA ASP A 286 -20.41 -18.91 47.28
C ASP A 286 -20.53 -17.93 48.47
N ALA A 287 -19.61 -16.95 48.53
CA ALA A 287 -19.53 -16.00 49.64
C ALA A 287 -20.69 -14.98 49.66
N ASP A 288 -21.18 -14.54 48.50
CA ASP A 288 -22.30 -13.59 48.43
C ASP A 288 -23.57 -14.26 48.96
N VAL A 289 -23.78 -15.54 48.61
CA VAL A 289 -24.90 -16.35 49.10
C VAL A 289 -24.81 -16.55 50.60
N ALA A 290 -23.64 -16.89 51.14
CA ALA A 290 -23.43 -17.05 52.58
C ALA A 290 -23.75 -15.76 53.35
N GLN A 291 -23.26 -14.63 52.85
CA GLN A 291 -23.49 -13.33 53.49
C GLN A 291 -24.96 -12.93 53.44
N TYR A 292 -25.63 -13.14 52.30
CA TYR A 292 -27.05 -12.84 52.17
C TYR A 292 -27.91 -13.73 53.07
N LEU A 293 -27.67 -15.05 53.06
CA LEU A 293 -28.39 -16.00 53.92
C LEU A 293 -28.26 -15.63 55.40
N LEU A 294 -27.03 -15.29 55.85
CA LEU A 294 -26.79 -14.84 57.21
C LEU A 294 -27.55 -13.55 57.53
N SER A 295 -27.51 -12.57 56.62
CA SER A 295 -28.20 -11.28 56.81
C SER A 295 -29.71 -11.43 56.93
N VAL A 296 -30.30 -12.33 56.14
CA VAL A 296 -31.73 -12.62 56.17
C VAL A 296 -32.09 -13.39 57.43
N ALA A 297 -31.28 -14.38 57.82
CA ALA A 297 -31.50 -15.13 59.06
C ALA A 297 -31.39 -14.25 60.31
N GLN A 298 -30.54 -13.21 60.29
CA GLN A 298 -30.36 -12.26 61.39
C GLN A 298 -31.35 -11.09 61.39
N SER A 299 -32.13 -10.92 60.32
CA SER A 299 -33.20 -9.90 60.28
C SER A 299 -34.25 -10.15 61.37
N PRO A 300 -34.93 -9.12 61.91
CA PRO A 300 -35.98 -9.30 62.91
C PRO A 300 -37.07 -10.29 62.46
N GLU A 301 -37.47 -10.22 61.19
CA GLU A 301 -38.43 -11.12 60.57
C GLU A 301 -37.88 -12.55 60.43
N GLY A 302 -36.61 -12.68 60.03
CA GLY A 302 -35.93 -13.97 59.92
C GLY A 302 -35.78 -14.67 61.26
N GLN A 303 -35.33 -13.96 62.30
CA GLN A 303 -35.22 -14.49 63.66
C GLN A 303 -36.59 -14.90 64.21
N MET A 304 -37.63 -14.11 63.97
CA MET A 304 -38.99 -14.45 64.36
C MET A 304 -39.49 -15.70 63.65
N ALA A 305 -39.25 -15.82 62.34
CA ALA A 305 -39.65 -16.98 61.56
C ALA A 305 -38.93 -18.26 61.99
N ILE A 306 -37.61 -18.18 62.21
CA ILE A 306 -36.76 -19.29 62.70
C ILE A 306 -37.23 -19.73 64.09
N SER A 307 -37.32 -18.81 65.04
CA SER A 307 -37.71 -19.13 66.42
C SER A 307 -39.14 -19.67 66.53
N SER A 308 -40.09 -19.17 65.73
CA SER A 308 -41.47 -19.67 65.69
C SER A 308 -41.55 -21.09 65.14
N MET A 309 -40.73 -21.42 64.15
CA MET A 309 -40.62 -22.79 63.63
C MET A 309 -39.95 -23.72 64.65
N GLU A 310 -38.80 -23.32 65.20
CA GLU A 310 -38.05 -24.12 66.19
C GLU A 310 -38.87 -24.42 67.45
N ALA A 311 -39.68 -23.48 67.92
CA ALA A 311 -40.58 -23.69 69.05
C ALA A 311 -41.57 -24.84 68.79
N MET A 312 -42.15 -24.91 67.60
CA MET A 312 -43.05 -25.99 67.22
C MET A 312 -42.31 -27.31 66.93
N GLU A 313 -41.05 -27.27 66.49
CA GLU A 313 -40.22 -28.48 66.37
C GLU A 313 -39.95 -29.14 67.73
N ILE A 314 -39.82 -28.34 68.78
CA ILE A 314 -39.71 -28.86 70.16
C ILE A 314 -41.01 -29.55 70.57
N GLU A 315 -42.18 -29.04 70.16
CA GLU A 315 -43.49 -29.68 70.41
C GLU A 315 -43.61 -31.03 69.70
N ILE A 316 -43.14 -31.12 68.44
CA ILE A 316 -43.04 -32.38 67.69
C ILE A 316 -42.17 -33.39 68.44
N ARG A 317 -40.99 -32.98 68.91
CA ARG A 317 -40.05 -33.85 69.65
C ARG A 317 -40.62 -34.32 70.99
N ASN A 318 -41.36 -33.46 71.68
CA ASN A 318 -41.93 -33.75 73.00
C ASN A 318 -43.30 -34.43 72.93
N ASN A 319 -43.86 -34.60 71.73
CA ASN A 319 -45.19 -35.14 71.48
C ASN A 319 -46.32 -34.37 72.21
N ARG A 320 -46.22 -33.03 72.27
CA ARG A 320 -47.15 -32.17 73.04
C ARG A 320 -47.86 -31.18 72.13
N THR A 321 -49.19 -31.11 72.27
CA THR A 321 -50.15 -30.26 71.54
C THR A 321 -50.50 -30.74 70.13
N THR A 322 -51.79 -30.94 69.90
CA THR A 322 -52.32 -31.56 68.67
C THR A 322 -53.71 -30.98 68.40
N GLY A 323 -54.02 -30.67 67.13
CA GLY A 323 -55.17 -29.83 66.79
C GLY A 323 -55.07 -29.26 65.38
N LEU A 324 -56.21 -28.95 64.75
CA LEU A 324 -56.22 -28.32 63.43
C LEU A 324 -55.53 -26.95 63.49
N ASN A 325 -55.82 -26.17 64.54
CA ASN A 325 -55.17 -24.88 64.75
C ASN A 325 -53.65 -25.03 64.84
N SER A 326 -53.12 -26.00 65.59
CA SER A 326 -51.67 -26.26 65.64
C SER A 326 -51.11 -26.69 64.28
N SER A 327 -51.85 -27.51 63.51
CA SER A 327 -51.45 -27.91 62.17
C SER A 327 -51.38 -26.73 61.19
N LEU A 328 -52.39 -25.86 61.21
CA LEU A 328 -52.40 -24.65 60.38
C LEU A 328 -51.35 -23.64 60.84
N ASN A 329 -51.11 -23.53 62.16
CA ASN A 329 -50.08 -22.66 62.70
C ASN A 329 -48.68 -23.13 62.29
N TRP A 330 -48.41 -24.45 62.33
CA TRP A 330 -47.17 -25.02 61.79
C TRP A 330 -47.04 -24.76 60.29
N PHE A 331 -48.10 -25.03 59.53
CA PHE A 331 -48.10 -24.79 58.08
C PHE A 331 -47.77 -23.32 57.77
N ASN A 332 -48.37 -22.38 58.50
CA ASN A 332 -48.12 -20.95 58.35
C ASN A 332 -46.72 -20.55 58.79
N ASN A 333 -46.24 -21.00 59.96
CA ASN A 333 -44.91 -20.67 60.48
C ASN A 333 -43.79 -21.16 59.55
N VAL A 334 -43.89 -22.39 59.03
CA VAL A 334 -42.92 -22.90 58.06
C VAL A 334 -43.06 -22.17 56.72
N THR A 335 -44.27 -21.77 56.32
CA THR A 335 -44.46 -20.93 55.12
C THR A 335 -43.80 -19.56 55.28
N VAL A 336 -43.92 -18.93 56.44
CA VAL A 336 -43.23 -17.69 56.78
C VAL A 336 -41.71 -17.90 56.74
N TYR A 337 -41.19 -18.98 57.34
CA TYR A 337 -39.77 -19.31 57.25
C TYR A 337 -39.28 -19.48 55.79
N MET A 338 -40.02 -20.21 54.95
CA MET A 338 -39.67 -20.36 53.52
C MET A 338 -39.67 -19.01 52.79
N ASN A 339 -40.70 -18.19 53.01
CA ASN A 339 -40.87 -16.90 52.32
C ASN A 339 -39.90 -15.82 52.83
N THR A 340 -39.41 -15.95 54.06
CA THR A 340 -38.49 -14.98 54.66
C THR A 340 -37.03 -15.38 54.49
N VAL A 341 -36.68 -16.66 54.60
CA VAL A 341 -35.28 -17.11 54.65
C VAL A 341 -34.84 -17.79 53.35
N ILE A 342 -35.59 -18.79 52.90
CA ILE A 342 -35.14 -19.70 51.83
C ILE A 342 -35.36 -19.10 50.44
N GLN A 343 -36.59 -18.69 50.13
CA GLN A 343 -36.96 -18.17 48.80
C GLN A 343 -36.27 -16.85 48.48
N PRO A 344 -36.13 -15.87 49.41
CA PRO A 344 -35.38 -14.65 49.13
C PRO A 344 -33.93 -14.93 48.80
N THR A 345 -33.29 -15.86 49.50
CA THR A 345 -31.90 -16.26 49.23
C THR A 345 -31.76 -16.91 47.85
N THR A 346 -32.72 -17.76 47.48
CA THR A 346 -32.77 -18.37 46.14
C THR A 346 -32.90 -17.30 45.04
N ARG A 347 -33.81 -16.33 45.22
CA ARG A 347 -34.02 -15.21 44.28
C ARG A 347 -32.83 -14.26 44.24
N PHE A 348 -32.16 -14.05 45.36
CA PHE A 348 -30.93 -13.24 45.42
C PHE A 348 -29.82 -13.88 44.60
N THR A 349 -29.58 -15.19 44.77
CA THR A 349 -28.55 -15.92 44.01
C THR A 349 -28.84 -15.86 42.51
N ASP A 350 -30.08 -16.13 42.11
CA ASP A 350 -30.53 -16.04 40.72
C ASP A 350 -30.36 -14.62 40.14
N GLY A 351 -30.83 -13.61 40.88
CA GLY A 351 -30.70 -12.20 40.53
C GLY A 351 -29.24 -11.75 40.40
N LYS A 352 -28.35 -12.24 41.27
CA LYS A 352 -26.92 -11.89 41.23
C LYS A 352 -26.22 -12.45 40.00
N ILE A 353 -26.51 -13.70 39.63
CA ILE A 353 -26.00 -14.30 38.40
C ILE A 353 -26.53 -13.52 37.18
N SER A 354 -27.82 -13.16 37.19
CA SER A 354 -28.44 -12.35 36.12
C SER A 354 -27.81 -10.96 35.97
N GLU A 355 -27.56 -10.26 37.09
CA GLU A 355 -26.91 -8.95 37.10
C GLU A 355 -25.48 -9.01 36.55
N GLU A 356 -24.67 -9.96 37.03
CA GLU A 356 -23.29 -10.10 36.60
C GLU A 356 -23.16 -10.52 35.13
N THR A 357 -24.04 -11.40 34.66
CA THR A 357 -24.07 -11.82 33.25
C THR A 357 -24.47 -10.68 32.34
N LYS A 358 -25.47 -9.87 32.73
CA LYS A 358 -25.89 -8.68 31.99
C LYS A 358 -24.79 -7.61 31.95
N SER A 359 -24.20 -7.29 33.10
CA SER A 359 -23.09 -6.32 33.19
C SER A 359 -21.89 -6.73 32.33
N LYS A 360 -21.52 -8.02 32.36
CA LYS A 360 -20.42 -8.54 31.54
C LYS A 360 -20.76 -8.50 30.05
N ARG A 361 -22.00 -8.84 29.67
CA ARG A 361 -22.48 -8.73 28.28
C ARG A 361 -22.37 -7.29 27.79
N ASP A 362 -22.90 -6.34 28.55
CA ASP A 362 -22.91 -4.93 28.18
C ASP A 362 -21.48 -4.39 28.04
N SER A 363 -20.58 -4.71 28.98
CA SER A 363 -19.15 -4.36 28.89
C SER A 363 -18.47 -4.93 27.65
N LYS A 364 -18.77 -6.19 27.29
CA LYS A 364 -18.20 -6.86 26.12
C LYS A 364 -18.71 -6.26 24.81
N ILE A 365 -20.00 -5.92 24.74
CA ILE A 365 -20.61 -5.21 23.62
C ILE A 365 -19.97 -3.81 23.46
N GLN A 366 -19.78 -3.06 24.55
CA GLN A 366 -19.12 -1.75 24.50
C GLN A 366 -17.69 -1.84 23.99
N THR A 367 -16.91 -2.80 24.49
CA THR A 367 -15.54 -3.04 24.02
C THR A 367 -15.52 -3.32 22.51
N PHE A 368 -16.48 -4.11 22.02
CA PHE A 368 -16.64 -4.42 20.59
C PHE A 368 -16.91 -3.19 19.72
N ILE A 369 -17.84 -2.34 20.15
CA ILE A 369 -18.16 -1.08 19.47
C ILE A 369 -16.91 -0.19 19.38
N ILE A 370 -16.16 -0.05 20.49
CA ILE A 370 -14.92 0.74 20.54
C ILE A 370 -13.88 0.19 19.57
N THR A 371 -13.67 -1.13 19.53
CA THR A 371 -12.68 -1.74 18.62
C THR A 371 -13.04 -1.51 17.16
N ILE A 372 -14.33 -1.63 16.77
CA ILE A 372 -14.79 -1.31 15.41
C ILE A 372 -14.56 0.17 15.08
N ALA A 373 -14.81 1.08 16.02
CA ALA A 373 -14.57 2.50 15.83
C ALA A 373 -13.07 2.80 15.61
N ILE A 374 -12.19 2.20 16.40
CA ILE A 374 -10.73 2.35 16.23
C ILE A 374 -10.28 1.78 14.88
N MET A 375 -10.81 0.61 14.49
CA MET A 375 -10.52 -0.02 13.19
C MET A 375 -10.90 0.86 12.00
N SER A 376 -12.09 1.46 12.04
CA SER A 376 -12.55 2.35 10.98
C SER A 376 -11.71 3.62 10.89
N ILE A 377 -11.29 4.20 12.03
CA ILE A 377 -10.35 5.33 12.07
C ILE A 377 -8.98 4.97 11.47
N VAL A 378 -8.40 3.83 11.88
CA VAL A 378 -7.09 3.37 11.36
C VAL A 378 -7.15 3.10 9.86
N LEU A 379 -8.24 2.51 9.37
CA LEU A 379 -8.43 2.27 7.94
C LEU A 379 -8.48 3.59 7.15
N VAL A 380 -9.26 4.58 7.61
CA VAL A 380 -9.36 5.89 6.97
C VAL A 380 -8.00 6.62 7.00
N LEU A 381 -7.29 6.59 8.12
CA LEU A 381 -5.94 7.16 8.23
C LEU A 381 -4.94 6.48 7.28
N SER A 382 -4.97 5.15 7.19
CA SER A 382 -4.08 4.39 6.29
C SER A 382 -4.33 4.74 4.82
N VAL A 383 -5.60 4.83 4.40
CA VAL A 383 -5.96 5.20 3.03
C VAL A 383 -5.56 6.65 2.72
N THR A 384 -5.81 7.59 3.64
CA THR A 384 -5.46 9.00 3.44
C THR A 384 -3.96 9.22 3.34
N VAL A 385 -3.15 8.58 4.19
CA VAL A 385 -1.68 8.61 4.13
C VAL A 385 -1.17 8.03 2.80
N THR A 386 -1.75 6.92 2.35
CA THR A 386 -1.38 6.28 1.07
C THR A 386 -1.63 7.23 -0.12
N ILE A 387 -2.78 7.90 -0.16
CA ILE A 387 -3.14 8.86 -1.21
C ILE A 387 -2.20 10.08 -1.15
N TRP A 388 -1.96 10.63 0.04
CA TRP A 388 -1.10 11.81 0.24
C TRP A 388 0.33 11.55 -0.26
N PHE A 389 0.95 10.43 0.13
CA PHE A 389 2.28 10.04 -0.35
C PHE A 389 2.34 9.84 -1.86
N GLY A 390 1.28 9.26 -2.46
CA GLY A 390 1.18 9.06 -3.90
C GLY A 390 1.17 10.37 -4.69
N VAL A 391 0.39 11.35 -4.21
CA VAL A 391 0.33 12.70 -4.83
C VAL A 391 1.67 13.42 -4.70
N ASP A 392 2.30 13.40 -3.52
CA ASP A 392 3.57 14.08 -3.29
C ASP A 392 4.71 13.51 -4.15
N SER A 393 4.80 12.17 -4.23
CA SER A 393 5.75 11.47 -5.10
C SER A 393 5.59 11.86 -6.57
N HIS A 394 4.35 12.09 -7.04
CA HIS A 394 4.10 12.54 -8.40
C HIS A 394 4.56 13.98 -8.64
N ARG A 395 4.27 14.89 -7.69
CA ARG A 395 4.70 16.29 -7.74
C ARG A 395 6.22 16.42 -7.81
N LEU A 396 6.94 15.67 -6.96
CA LEU A 396 8.40 15.71 -6.92
C LEU A 396 9.03 15.19 -8.22
N ASN A 397 8.52 14.08 -8.75
CA ASN A 397 9.00 13.52 -10.01
C ASN A 397 8.82 14.48 -11.19
N ASN A 398 7.71 15.23 -11.24
CA ASN A 398 7.49 16.20 -12.30
C ASN A 398 8.49 17.37 -12.22
N LYS A 399 8.77 17.89 -11.02
CA LYS A 399 9.80 18.93 -10.83
C LYS A 399 11.21 18.45 -11.23
N ILE A 400 11.55 17.20 -10.90
CA ILE A 400 12.84 16.62 -11.30
C ILE A 400 12.95 16.52 -12.82
N LYS A 401 11.87 16.10 -13.50
CA LYS A 401 11.85 16.02 -14.97
C LYS A 401 12.01 17.39 -15.63
N GLU A 402 11.31 18.39 -15.12
CA GLU A 402 11.41 19.77 -15.61
C GLU A 402 12.84 20.30 -15.48
N LYS A 403 13.44 20.18 -14.29
CA LYS A 403 14.83 20.60 -14.05
C LYS A 403 15.85 19.83 -14.89
N ALA A 404 15.64 18.53 -15.09
CA ALA A 404 16.50 17.73 -15.97
C ALA A 404 16.41 18.19 -17.43
N SER A 405 15.22 18.58 -17.90
CA SER A 405 15.01 19.10 -19.24
C SER A 405 15.67 20.47 -19.44
N GLU A 406 15.51 21.38 -18.48
CA GLU A 406 16.16 22.70 -18.51
C GLU A 406 17.69 22.56 -18.59
N LEU A 407 18.26 21.71 -17.74
CA LEU A 407 19.70 21.46 -17.71
C LEU A 407 20.21 20.85 -19.04
N ALA A 408 19.41 19.97 -19.66
CA ALA A 408 19.76 19.38 -20.95
C ALA A 408 19.82 20.45 -22.07
N VAL A 409 18.86 21.38 -22.09
CA VAL A 409 18.83 22.48 -23.05
C VAL A 409 20.01 23.44 -22.84
N GLU A 410 20.29 23.82 -21.60
CA GLU A 410 21.41 24.70 -21.25
C GLU A 410 22.75 24.08 -21.66
N LYS A 411 22.96 22.80 -21.30
CA LYS A 411 24.16 22.05 -21.68
C LYS A 411 24.35 22.00 -23.20
N SER A 412 23.28 21.79 -23.96
CA SER A 412 23.34 21.77 -25.43
C SER A 412 23.80 23.12 -26.00
N LYS A 413 23.33 24.25 -25.44
CA LYS A 413 23.73 25.59 -25.89
C LYS A 413 25.20 25.86 -25.57
N THR A 414 25.66 25.52 -24.36
CA THR A 414 27.08 25.64 -23.99
C THR A 414 27.97 24.81 -24.90
N ASP A 415 27.54 23.59 -25.23
CA ASP A 415 28.28 22.69 -26.12
C ASP A 415 28.39 23.24 -27.54
N GLN A 416 27.34 23.88 -28.06
CA GLN A 416 27.36 24.51 -29.39
C GLN A 416 28.34 25.69 -29.44
N LEU A 417 28.26 26.60 -28.46
CA LEU A 417 29.14 27.78 -28.39
C LEU A 417 30.62 27.38 -28.28
N LEU A 418 30.92 26.37 -27.46
CA LEU A 418 32.30 25.90 -27.28
C LEU A 418 32.90 25.32 -28.58
N ASN A 419 32.08 24.65 -29.40
CA ASN A 419 32.49 24.12 -30.70
C ASN A 419 32.63 25.19 -31.80
N GLN A 420 32.16 26.42 -31.59
CA GLN A 420 32.39 27.54 -32.51
C GLN A 420 33.77 28.20 -32.28
N VAL A 421 34.33 28.07 -31.08
CA VAL A 421 35.61 28.70 -30.69
C VAL A 421 36.80 27.75 -30.83
N LEU A 422 36.58 26.46 -30.60
CA LEU A 422 37.62 25.43 -30.65
C LEU A 422 37.19 24.25 -31.53
N PRO A 423 38.15 23.53 -32.14
CA PRO A 423 37.81 22.34 -32.92
C PRO A 423 37.14 21.26 -32.05
N ARG A 424 36.17 20.53 -32.61
CA ARG A 424 35.38 19.51 -31.90
C ARG A 424 36.21 18.42 -31.20
N SER A 425 37.39 18.09 -31.72
CA SER A 425 38.33 17.14 -31.09
C SER A 425 38.93 17.73 -29.81
N ILE A 426 39.39 18.97 -29.88
CA ILE A 426 39.95 19.74 -28.78
C ILE A 426 38.89 20.01 -27.70
N VAL A 427 37.66 20.35 -28.08
CA VAL A 427 36.53 20.53 -27.14
C VAL A 427 36.23 19.25 -26.35
N ARG A 428 36.24 18.09 -27.01
CA ARG A 428 36.04 16.81 -26.33
C ARG A 428 37.16 16.51 -25.35
N GLU A 429 38.40 16.73 -25.76
CA GLU A 429 39.56 16.54 -24.89
C GLU A 429 39.52 17.48 -23.68
N LEU A 430 39.19 18.77 -23.90
CA LEU A 430 39.07 19.79 -22.87
C LEU A 430 37.97 19.44 -21.85
N LYS A 431 36.82 18.93 -22.30
CA LYS A 431 35.72 18.49 -21.41
C LYS A 431 36.09 17.31 -20.52
N VAL A 432 36.94 16.40 -21.00
CA VAL A 432 37.33 15.19 -20.26
C VAL A 432 38.51 15.45 -19.34
N LYS A 433 39.54 16.13 -19.85
CA LYS A 433 40.85 16.29 -19.16
C LYS A 433 41.03 17.64 -18.50
N GLY A 434 40.19 18.64 -18.81
CA GLY A 434 40.33 20.03 -18.33
C GLY A 434 41.46 20.83 -18.98
N VAL A 435 42.45 20.16 -19.59
CA VAL A 435 43.58 20.75 -20.31
C VAL A 435 43.84 20.00 -21.61
N VAL A 436 44.39 20.69 -22.61
CA VAL A 436 44.77 20.11 -23.90
C VAL A 436 46.28 20.24 -24.05
N ALA A 437 46.97 19.12 -24.16
CA ALA A 437 48.42 19.11 -24.34
C ALA A 437 48.80 19.55 -25.78
N PRO A 438 49.88 20.31 -25.97
CA PRO A 438 50.42 20.58 -27.30
C PRO A 438 50.78 19.28 -28.03
N GLN A 439 50.52 19.22 -29.33
CA GLN A 439 50.80 18.08 -30.19
C GLN A 439 51.74 18.47 -31.32
N THR A 440 52.66 17.59 -31.68
CA THR A 440 53.53 17.75 -32.85
C THR A 440 52.98 16.94 -34.02
N PHE A 441 52.96 17.54 -35.21
CA PHE A 441 52.53 16.93 -36.45
C PHE A 441 53.75 16.87 -37.38
N SER A 442 54.07 15.68 -37.88
CA SER A 442 55.24 15.45 -38.74
C SER A 442 55.11 16.10 -40.11
N ALA A 443 53.90 16.18 -40.65
CA ALA A 443 53.59 16.86 -41.89
C ALA A 443 52.16 17.42 -41.83
N VAL A 444 52.03 18.70 -42.18
CA VAL A 444 50.76 19.38 -42.46
C VAL A 444 50.96 20.27 -43.68
N THR A 445 49.87 20.63 -44.36
CA THR A 445 49.93 21.65 -45.41
C THR A 445 49.21 22.90 -44.92
N VAL A 446 49.92 24.03 -44.95
CA VAL A 446 49.45 25.33 -44.51
C VAL A 446 49.19 26.21 -45.73
N PHE A 447 48.03 26.84 -45.72
CA PHE A 447 47.58 27.83 -46.69
C PHE A 447 47.57 29.21 -46.03
N PHE A 448 48.17 30.17 -46.72
CA PHE A 448 48.02 31.59 -46.45
C PHE A 448 47.45 32.26 -47.68
N SER A 449 46.48 33.15 -47.48
CA SER A 449 46.10 34.11 -48.49
C SER A 449 46.18 35.53 -47.99
N ASP A 450 46.31 36.47 -48.92
CA ASP A 450 46.34 37.90 -48.66
C ASP A 450 45.67 38.68 -49.81
N ILE A 451 45.05 39.81 -49.48
CA ILE A 451 44.38 40.65 -50.47
C ILE A 451 45.39 41.65 -51.04
N LYS A 452 45.70 41.52 -52.33
CA LYS A 452 46.61 42.47 -52.98
C LYS A 452 45.97 43.86 -53.02
N GLY A 453 46.69 44.86 -52.49
CA GLY A 453 46.24 46.26 -52.52
C GLY A 453 45.24 46.64 -51.43
N PHE A 454 45.02 45.78 -50.43
CA PHE A 454 44.06 46.03 -49.35
C PHE A 454 44.26 47.36 -48.62
N THR A 455 45.51 47.79 -48.38
CA THR A 455 45.78 49.10 -47.75
C THR A 455 45.23 50.26 -48.57
N GLN A 456 45.33 50.19 -49.90
CA GLN A 456 44.77 51.22 -50.78
C GLN A 456 43.25 51.11 -50.87
N LEU A 457 42.72 49.89 -50.93
CA LEU A 457 41.29 49.61 -50.94
C LEU A 457 40.59 50.14 -49.67
N SER A 458 41.21 49.92 -48.51
CA SER A 458 40.74 50.40 -47.21
C SER A 458 40.84 51.90 -47.06
N ALA A 459 41.86 52.56 -47.62
CA ALA A 459 41.94 54.02 -47.66
C ALA A 459 40.80 54.69 -48.46
N LYS A 460 40.25 53.98 -49.46
CA LYS A 460 39.17 54.48 -50.35
C LYS A 460 37.76 54.09 -49.88
N SER A 461 37.64 53.30 -48.82
CA SER A 461 36.37 52.74 -48.36
C SER A 461 36.04 53.24 -46.96
N SER A 462 34.75 53.38 -46.63
CA SER A 462 34.36 53.60 -45.24
C SER A 462 34.67 52.35 -44.39
N PRO A 463 34.90 52.50 -43.07
CA PRO A 463 35.12 51.36 -42.19
C PRO A 463 34.02 50.30 -42.27
N MET A 464 32.76 50.71 -42.42
CA MET A 464 31.62 49.78 -42.53
C MET A 464 31.63 49.00 -43.84
N GLN A 465 32.00 49.65 -44.95
CA GLN A 465 32.14 48.97 -46.25
C GLN A 465 33.26 47.93 -46.21
N ILE A 466 34.38 48.21 -45.53
CA ILE A 466 35.48 47.24 -45.35
C ILE A 466 35.05 46.06 -44.48
N ILE A 467 34.34 46.32 -43.38
CA ILE A 467 33.82 45.23 -42.52
C ILE A 467 32.90 44.31 -43.33
N ASN A 468 31.98 44.88 -44.12
CA ASN A 468 31.07 44.09 -44.94
C ASN A 468 31.80 43.29 -46.03
N LEU A 469 32.77 43.91 -46.72
CA LEU A 469 33.61 43.23 -47.71
C LEU A 469 34.38 42.06 -47.10
N LEU A 470 35.03 42.27 -45.94
CA LEU A 470 35.77 41.22 -45.25
C LEU A 470 34.84 40.11 -44.76
N ASN A 471 33.66 40.43 -44.24
CA ASN A 471 32.69 39.43 -43.81
C ASN A 471 32.19 38.58 -44.99
N GLU A 472 31.89 39.20 -46.14
CA GLU A 472 31.44 38.49 -47.34
C GLU A 472 32.55 37.58 -47.88
N LEU A 473 33.78 38.11 -47.96
CA LEU A 473 34.97 37.34 -48.37
C LEU A 473 35.24 36.16 -47.44
N TYR A 474 35.30 36.39 -46.12
CA TYR A 474 35.57 35.33 -45.15
C TYR A 474 34.43 34.32 -45.08
N SER A 475 33.17 34.74 -45.28
CA SER A 475 32.03 33.81 -45.36
C SER A 475 32.10 32.92 -46.59
N ALA A 476 32.50 33.46 -47.74
CA ALA A 476 32.70 32.67 -48.97
C ALA A 476 33.85 31.66 -48.81
N MET A 477 34.96 32.07 -48.19
CA MET A 477 36.06 31.17 -47.86
C MET A 477 35.67 30.11 -46.81
N ASP A 478 34.97 30.48 -45.74
CA ASP A 478 34.48 29.55 -44.72
C ASP A 478 33.50 28.51 -45.34
N THR A 479 32.61 28.94 -46.23
CA THR A 479 31.68 28.05 -46.96
C THR A 479 32.42 27.07 -47.89
N THR A 480 33.52 27.53 -48.50
CA THR A 480 34.39 26.69 -49.32
C THR A 480 35.15 25.69 -48.47
N LEU A 481 35.68 26.13 -47.33
CA LEU A 481 36.42 25.32 -46.37
C LEU A 481 35.61 24.12 -45.86
N ASP A 482 34.31 24.30 -45.61
CA ASP A 482 33.40 23.25 -45.12
C ASP A 482 33.31 22.02 -46.05
N ARG A 483 33.70 22.15 -47.33
CA ARG A 483 33.75 21.04 -48.29
C ARG A 483 35.02 20.19 -48.19
N TYR A 484 36.04 20.67 -47.47
CA TYR A 484 37.37 20.07 -47.39
C TYR A 484 37.73 19.67 -45.96
N SER A 485 38.67 18.73 -45.82
CA SER A 485 39.22 18.33 -44.52
C SER A 485 40.27 19.35 -44.02
N CYS A 486 39.84 20.60 -43.87
CA CYS A 486 40.68 21.74 -43.52
C CYS A 486 40.15 22.44 -42.25
N TYR A 487 41.04 23.12 -41.55
CA TYR A 487 40.72 23.87 -40.34
C TYR A 487 41.18 25.32 -40.46
N LYS A 488 40.26 26.26 -40.23
CA LYS A 488 40.54 27.70 -40.13
C LYS A 488 41.30 27.97 -38.85
N VAL A 489 42.55 28.41 -38.97
CA VAL A 489 43.41 28.68 -37.82
C VAL A 489 43.04 30.03 -37.22
N GLU A 490 43.24 31.09 -37.99
CA GLU A 490 42.86 32.45 -37.63
C GLU A 490 42.91 33.37 -38.87
N THR A 491 42.42 34.58 -38.70
CA THR A 491 42.60 35.69 -39.65
C THR A 491 43.65 36.65 -39.09
N ILE A 492 44.64 37.05 -39.90
CA ILE A 492 45.71 37.97 -39.50
C ILE A 492 45.62 39.21 -40.39
N GLY A 493 44.94 40.26 -39.92
CA GLY A 493 44.62 41.41 -40.77
C GLY A 493 43.65 41.01 -41.89
N ASP A 494 44.05 41.22 -43.14
CA ASP A 494 43.38 40.77 -44.36
C ASP A 494 43.84 39.38 -44.85
N ALA A 495 44.77 38.75 -44.12
CA ALA A 495 45.23 37.41 -44.43
C ALA A 495 44.37 36.32 -43.80
N TYR A 496 44.16 35.22 -44.54
CA TYR A 496 43.37 34.06 -44.12
C TYR A 496 44.26 32.82 -44.02
N MET A 497 44.30 32.20 -42.84
CA MET A 497 45.18 31.06 -42.55
C MET A 497 44.37 29.78 -42.35
N VAL A 498 44.72 28.76 -43.14
CA VAL A 498 44.09 27.43 -43.10
C VAL A 498 45.17 26.36 -43.01
N VAL A 499 44.84 25.26 -42.34
CA VAL A 499 45.69 24.07 -42.31
C VAL A 499 44.88 22.81 -42.59
N SER A 500 45.51 21.83 -43.24
CA SER A 500 45.04 20.45 -43.28
C SER A 500 46.09 19.52 -42.67
N GLY A 501 45.64 18.43 -42.04
CA GLY A 501 46.48 17.53 -41.24
C GLY A 501 46.57 17.88 -39.75
N ALA A 502 46.02 19.02 -39.32
CA ALA A 502 45.82 19.41 -37.93
C ALA A 502 44.44 20.11 -37.78
N PRO A 503 43.73 19.98 -36.64
CA PRO A 503 44.08 19.28 -35.40
C PRO A 503 43.94 17.75 -35.48
N LYS A 504 43.31 17.24 -36.55
CA LYS A 504 43.18 15.80 -36.78
C LYS A 504 44.08 15.40 -37.97
N PRO A 505 45.03 14.47 -37.79
CA PRO A 505 45.80 13.92 -38.89
C PRO A 505 44.87 13.27 -39.92
N ASN A 506 45.09 13.54 -41.20
CA ASN A 506 44.36 12.95 -42.33
C ASN A 506 45.30 12.19 -43.30
N GLY A 507 46.40 11.65 -42.78
CA GLY A 507 47.37 10.89 -43.58
C GLY A 507 48.15 11.80 -44.52
N THR A 508 48.29 11.39 -45.78
CA THR A 508 49.01 12.17 -46.82
C THR A 508 48.08 13.11 -47.59
N VAL A 509 46.77 13.12 -47.31
CA VAL A 509 45.76 13.82 -48.11
C VAL A 509 45.76 15.35 -47.83
N HIS A 510 46.43 15.81 -46.77
CA HIS A 510 46.45 17.24 -46.40
C HIS A 510 46.91 18.19 -47.53
N SER A 511 47.85 17.75 -48.38
CA SER A 511 48.34 18.59 -49.48
C SER A 511 47.31 18.73 -50.60
N THR A 512 46.53 17.68 -50.89
CA THR A 512 45.53 17.70 -51.95
C THR A 512 44.30 18.50 -51.53
N GLU A 513 43.84 18.32 -50.28
CA GLU A 513 42.77 19.11 -49.68
C GLU A 513 43.05 20.62 -49.79
N ILE A 514 44.26 21.05 -49.40
CA ILE A 514 44.64 22.47 -49.45
C ILE A 514 44.81 22.97 -50.88
N CYS A 515 45.43 22.20 -51.77
CA CYS A 515 45.66 22.64 -53.15
C CYS A 515 44.36 22.73 -53.95
N THR A 516 43.43 21.78 -53.77
CA THR A 516 42.12 21.84 -54.41
C THR A 516 41.25 22.92 -53.79
N MET A 517 41.25 23.07 -52.46
CA MET A 517 40.59 24.21 -51.80
C MET A 517 41.14 25.55 -52.30
N ALA A 518 42.44 25.68 -52.52
CA ALA A 518 43.04 26.92 -53.02
C ALA A 518 42.56 27.28 -54.43
N LEU A 519 42.38 26.28 -55.32
CA LEU A 519 41.80 26.49 -56.65
C LEU A 519 40.33 26.94 -56.56
N ASP A 520 39.54 26.28 -55.70
CA ASP A 520 38.15 26.64 -55.41
C ASP A 520 38.02 28.06 -54.87
N VAL A 521 38.83 28.41 -53.86
CA VAL A 521 38.84 29.75 -53.25
C VAL A 521 39.18 30.81 -54.28
N LEU A 522 40.16 30.56 -55.14
CA LEU A 522 40.56 31.54 -56.16
C LEU A 522 39.49 31.73 -57.24
N GLN A 523 38.78 30.66 -57.61
CA GLN A 523 37.64 30.71 -58.52
C GLN A 523 36.47 31.52 -57.91
N GLU A 524 36.10 31.25 -56.66
CA GLU A 524 35.02 31.96 -55.96
C GLU A 524 35.34 33.45 -55.80
N ILE A 525 36.58 33.78 -55.43
CA ILE A 525 37.02 35.17 -55.25
C ILE A 525 37.07 35.92 -56.59
N GLY A 526 37.46 35.27 -57.67
CA GLY A 526 37.40 35.85 -59.01
C GLY A 526 36.00 36.32 -59.42
N ASN A 527 34.96 35.69 -58.87
CA ASN A 527 33.55 36.03 -59.12
C ASN A 527 32.98 37.06 -58.13
N LEU A 528 33.69 37.35 -57.03
CA LEU A 528 33.22 38.24 -55.97
C LEU A 528 33.37 39.71 -56.41
N LYS A 529 32.23 40.43 -56.44
CA LYS A 529 32.19 41.86 -56.77
C LYS A 529 32.26 42.69 -55.50
N ILE A 530 32.99 43.81 -55.53
CA ILE A 530 33.04 44.76 -54.43
C ILE A 530 31.80 45.68 -54.54
N PRO A 531 30.80 45.61 -53.63
CA PRO A 531 29.52 46.27 -53.84
C PRO A 531 29.61 47.79 -53.99
N HIS A 532 30.54 48.42 -53.27
CA HIS A 532 30.77 49.87 -53.31
C HIS A 532 31.79 50.32 -54.35
N MET A 533 32.49 49.39 -55.01
CA MET A 533 33.45 49.67 -56.10
C MET A 533 33.33 48.59 -57.18
N PRO A 534 32.23 48.59 -57.96
CA PRO A 534 31.91 47.50 -58.90
C PRO A 534 32.90 47.36 -60.07
N GLU A 535 33.69 48.39 -60.34
CA GLU A 535 34.75 48.38 -61.37
C GLU A 535 36.07 47.78 -60.86
N GLU A 536 36.25 47.70 -59.54
CA GLU A 536 37.41 47.05 -58.94
C GLU A 536 37.16 45.54 -58.83
N ARG A 537 38.25 44.75 -58.92
CA ARG A 537 38.22 43.30 -58.67
C ARG A 537 39.11 42.98 -57.50
N LEU A 538 38.62 42.12 -56.62
CA LEU A 538 39.42 41.62 -55.53
C LEU A 538 40.48 40.67 -56.08
N MET A 539 41.75 40.96 -55.82
CA MET A 539 42.85 40.10 -56.22
C MET A 539 43.47 39.47 -54.98
N MET A 540 43.61 38.16 -55.00
CA MET A 540 44.19 37.41 -53.89
C MET A 540 45.52 36.79 -54.30
N ARG A 541 46.45 36.74 -53.34
CA ARG A 541 47.66 35.93 -53.43
C ARG A 541 47.52 34.75 -52.50
N ILE A 542 47.96 33.58 -52.96
CA ILE A 542 47.90 32.35 -52.16
C ILE A 542 49.31 31.76 -52.07
N GLY A 543 49.71 31.38 -50.85
CA GLY A 543 50.94 30.68 -50.55
C GLY A 543 50.70 29.37 -49.83
N ILE A 544 51.33 28.29 -50.29
CA ILE A 544 51.15 26.96 -49.74
C ILE A 544 52.49 26.29 -49.46
N HIS A 545 52.66 25.82 -48.23
CA HIS A 545 53.84 25.06 -47.81
C HIS A 545 53.45 23.83 -46.99
N THR A 546 54.22 22.75 -47.17
CA THR A 546 54.04 21.48 -46.46
C THR A 546 55.27 21.21 -45.59
N GLY A 547 55.04 20.90 -44.31
CA GLY A 547 56.12 20.65 -43.35
C GLY A 547 55.61 20.36 -41.93
N PRO A 548 56.51 20.09 -40.97
CA PRO A 548 56.14 19.79 -39.59
C PRO A 548 55.67 21.03 -38.82
N VAL A 549 54.74 20.86 -37.88
CA VAL A 549 54.26 21.92 -36.97
C VAL A 549 54.05 21.40 -35.56
N ALA A 550 54.15 22.28 -34.57
CA ALA A 550 53.60 22.06 -33.23
C ALA A 550 52.30 22.85 -33.10
N ALA A 551 51.23 22.24 -32.59
CA ALA A 551 49.95 22.91 -32.43
C ALA A 551 49.38 22.69 -31.03
N GLY A 552 48.66 23.68 -30.51
CA GLY A 552 48.13 23.63 -29.15
C GLY A 552 47.15 24.77 -28.86
N VAL A 553 46.44 24.64 -27.74
CA VAL A 553 45.53 25.69 -27.26
C VAL A 553 46.32 26.70 -26.45
N VAL A 554 46.29 27.97 -26.85
CA VAL A 554 46.98 29.07 -26.18
C VAL A 554 45.97 30.07 -25.61
N GLY A 555 46.25 30.58 -24.42
CA GLY A 555 45.42 31.56 -23.71
C GLY A 555 44.37 30.93 -22.79
N LEU A 556 44.21 31.51 -21.59
CA LEU A 556 43.24 31.03 -20.59
C LEU A 556 41.86 31.72 -20.72
N LYS A 557 41.84 33.02 -21.05
CA LYS A 557 40.59 33.81 -21.18
C LYS A 557 39.98 33.74 -22.58
N MET A 558 40.82 33.68 -23.61
CA MET A 558 40.42 33.55 -25.02
C MET A 558 41.22 32.41 -25.65
N PRO A 559 40.83 31.15 -25.42
CA PRO A 559 41.58 30.00 -25.91
C PRO A 559 41.53 29.93 -27.43
N ARG A 560 42.70 29.82 -28.07
CA ARG A 560 42.84 29.68 -29.53
C ARG A 560 43.67 28.45 -29.85
N TYR A 561 43.26 27.69 -30.87
CA TYR A 561 44.09 26.61 -31.39
C TYR A 561 45.11 27.19 -32.38
N CYS A 562 46.36 27.28 -31.96
CA CYS A 562 47.43 27.92 -32.71
C CYS A 562 48.43 26.89 -33.25
N LEU A 563 49.05 27.22 -34.39
CA LEU A 563 50.14 26.45 -35.00
C LEU A 563 51.45 27.23 -34.88
N PHE A 564 52.51 26.51 -34.54
CA PHE A 564 53.86 27.02 -34.36
C PHE A 564 54.84 26.20 -35.18
N GLY A 565 55.83 26.88 -35.72
CA GLY A 565 56.91 26.24 -36.45
C GLY A 565 57.30 27.01 -37.70
N ASP A 566 58.45 26.63 -38.23
CA ASP A 566 59.03 27.22 -39.43
C ASP A 566 58.16 27.00 -40.69
N THR A 567 57.34 25.95 -40.71
CA THR A 567 56.34 25.68 -41.76
C THR A 567 55.34 26.84 -41.93
N VAL A 568 54.84 27.40 -40.83
CA VAL A 568 53.90 28.54 -40.85
C VAL A 568 54.57 29.77 -41.46
N ASN A 569 55.80 30.06 -41.03
CA ASN A 569 56.58 31.17 -41.56
C ASN A 569 56.86 31.01 -43.06
N THR A 570 57.22 29.80 -43.49
CA THR A 570 57.51 29.50 -44.90
C THR A 570 56.26 29.63 -45.77
N ALA A 571 55.10 29.16 -45.31
CA ALA A 571 53.82 29.35 -46.01
C ALA A 571 53.48 30.83 -46.20
N SER A 572 53.64 31.64 -45.15
CA SER A 572 53.47 33.10 -45.24
C SER A 572 54.48 33.77 -46.18
N ARG A 573 55.69 33.20 -46.35
CA ARG A 573 56.64 33.68 -47.38
C ARG A 573 56.25 33.29 -48.79
N MET A 574 55.65 32.13 -49.00
CA MET A 574 55.08 31.76 -50.31
C MET A 574 53.94 32.71 -50.68
N GLU A 575 53.11 33.12 -49.72
CA GLU A 575 52.06 34.10 -49.98
C GLU A 575 52.67 35.47 -50.33
N SER A 576 53.52 36.01 -49.45
CA SER A 576 54.00 37.39 -49.59
C SER A 576 54.90 37.61 -50.80
N THR A 577 55.57 36.56 -51.29
CA THR A 577 56.34 36.59 -52.55
C THR A 577 55.54 36.14 -53.77
N GLY A 578 54.27 35.76 -53.60
CA GLY A 578 53.35 35.35 -54.63
C GLY A 578 52.90 36.49 -55.56
N GLU A 579 52.36 36.11 -56.71
CA GLU A 579 51.79 37.01 -57.71
C GLU A 579 50.26 37.05 -57.55
N PRO A 580 49.60 38.18 -57.88
CA PRO A 580 48.16 38.30 -57.81
C PRO A 580 47.47 37.24 -58.67
N MET A 581 46.37 36.69 -58.15
CA MET A 581 45.59 35.64 -58.81
C MET A 581 46.40 34.37 -59.14
N CYS A 582 47.42 34.07 -58.34
CA CYS A 582 48.27 32.90 -58.49
C CYS A 582 48.41 32.14 -57.17
N ILE A 583 48.61 30.82 -57.27
CA ILE A 583 48.84 29.93 -56.12
C ILE A 583 50.32 29.52 -56.09
N HIS A 584 51.07 30.08 -55.14
CA HIS A 584 52.51 29.86 -54.99
C HIS A 584 52.79 28.65 -54.09
N LEU A 585 53.41 27.62 -54.66
CA LEU A 585 53.83 26.42 -53.95
C LEU A 585 55.32 26.46 -53.63
N SER A 586 55.66 26.02 -52.42
CA SER A 586 57.02 25.59 -52.10
C SER A 586 57.38 24.26 -52.79
N ASP A 587 58.68 24.00 -52.98
CA ASP A 587 59.17 22.71 -53.47
C ASP A 587 58.68 21.51 -52.63
N SER A 588 58.65 21.66 -51.30
CA SER A 588 58.14 20.64 -50.38
C SER A 588 56.69 20.22 -50.67
N THR A 589 55.80 21.19 -50.95
CA THR A 589 54.40 20.89 -51.28
C THR A 589 54.28 20.16 -52.62
N LYS A 590 55.02 20.61 -53.64
CA LYS A 590 55.04 19.94 -54.94
C LYS A 590 55.53 18.49 -54.79
N HIS A 591 56.66 18.30 -54.12
CA HIS A 591 57.22 16.97 -53.91
C HIS A 591 56.22 16.06 -53.17
N HIS A 592 55.53 16.59 -52.16
CA HIS A 592 54.51 15.83 -51.43
C HIS A 592 53.34 15.40 -52.33
N LEU A 593 52.87 16.28 -53.23
CA LEU A 593 51.85 15.95 -54.22
C LEU A 593 52.32 14.88 -55.21
N GLU A 594 53.55 15.00 -55.73
CA GLU A 594 54.11 14.05 -56.70
C GLU A 594 54.32 12.66 -56.10
N VAL A 595 54.84 12.59 -54.87
CA VAL A 595 55.15 11.31 -54.20
C VAL A 595 53.88 10.58 -53.77
N HIS A 596 52.89 11.30 -53.23
CA HIS A 596 51.73 10.67 -52.60
C HIS A 596 50.46 10.68 -53.45
N HIS A 597 50.38 11.57 -54.45
CA HIS A 597 49.14 11.85 -55.20
C HIS A 597 49.37 12.07 -56.69
N SER A 598 50.35 11.37 -57.28
CA SER A 598 50.65 11.43 -58.72
C SER A 598 49.44 11.13 -59.62
N HIS A 599 48.49 10.32 -59.16
CA HIS A 599 47.26 9.95 -59.88
C HIS A 599 46.24 11.10 -60.01
N GLU A 600 46.38 12.17 -59.23
CA GLU A 600 45.45 13.31 -59.24
C GLU A 600 45.77 14.36 -60.31
N ASN A 601 46.90 14.22 -61.01
CA ASN A 601 47.32 15.06 -62.16
C ASN A 601 47.19 16.58 -61.92
N TYR A 602 47.86 17.09 -60.88
CA TYR A 602 47.99 18.53 -60.71
C TYR A 602 48.92 19.15 -61.76
N THR A 603 48.48 20.23 -62.40
CA THR A 603 49.30 21.00 -63.33
C THR A 603 50.11 22.03 -62.57
N VAL A 604 51.43 21.83 -62.48
CA VAL A 604 52.35 22.66 -61.71
C VAL A 604 53.49 23.16 -62.62
N GLU A 605 53.75 24.47 -62.62
CA GLU A 605 54.79 25.09 -63.43
C GLU A 605 55.96 25.58 -62.55
N PRO A 606 57.24 25.35 -62.91
CA PRO A 606 58.36 25.89 -62.17
C PRO A 606 58.43 27.42 -62.31
N ARG A 607 58.40 28.14 -61.18
CA ARG A 607 58.64 29.59 -61.13
C ARG A 607 60.13 29.92 -61.20
N GLY A 608 60.97 28.98 -60.79
CA GLY A 608 62.42 29.14 -60.68
C GLY A 608 62.89 29.45 -59.26
N GLU A 609 64.20 29.69 -59.15
CA GLU A 609 64.89 30.02 -57.90
C GLU A 609 64.49 31.42 -57.41
N ARG A 610 63.97 31.52 -56.19
CA ARG A 610 63.59 32.78 -55.54
C ARG A 610 64.30 32.94 -54.22
N LEU A 611 64.76 34.16 -53.93
CA LEU A 611 65.32 34.50 -52.63
C LEU A 611 64.19 34.67 -51.62
N ILE A 612 64.06 33.71 -50.71
CA ILE A 612 63.05 33.71 -49.65
C ILE A 612 63.71 34.08 -48.32
N LYS A 613 63.20 35.13 -47.68
CA LYS A 613 63.75 35.66 -46.41
C LYS A 613 63.83 34.55 -45.35
N GLY A 614 65.03 34.31 -44.83
CA GLY A 614 65.30 33.28 -43.81
C GLY A 614 65.48 31.87 -44.35
N LYS A 615 65.27 31.63 -45.66
CA LYS A 615 65.48 30.33 -46.33
C LYS A 615 66.61 30.33 -47.35
N GLY A 616 67.03 31.51 -47.82
CA GLY A 616 67.98 31.61 -48.92
C GLY A 616 67.28 31.41 -50.27
N VAL A 617 68.02 30.90 -51.24
CA VAL A 617 67.48 30.61 -52.58
C VAL A 617 66.70 29.30 -52.52
N MET A 618 65.43 29.32 -52.91
CA MET A 618 64.54 28.17 -52.89
C MET A 618 63.85 28.01 -54.25
N MET A 619 63.73 26.76 -54.72
CA MET A 619 62.90 26.45 -55.88
C MET A 619 61.42 26.55 -55.52
N THR A 620 60.65 27.22 -56.37
CA THR A 620 59.22 27.42 -56.13
C THR A 620 58.41 27.22 -57.40
N HIS A 621 57.12 26.99 -57.24
CA HIS A 621 56.25 26.54 -58.30
C HIS A 621 54.90 27.26 -58.29
N TRP A 622 54.25 27.34 -59.44
CA TRP A 622 52.86 27.77 -59.58
C TRP A 622 51.95 26.56 -59.69
N LEU A 623 50.90 26.51 -58.89
CA LEU A 623 49.80 25.60 -59.14
C LEU A 623 48.84 26.24 -60.13
N LEU A 624 48.59 25.56 -61.26
CA LEU A 624 47.72 26.08 -62.32
C LEU A 624 46.34 25.43 -62.33
N GLY A 625 46.25 24.14 -62.00
CA GLY A 625 44.97 23.43 -62.04
C GLY A 625 45.13 21.96 -61.72
N LYS A 626 44.04 21.21 -61.91
CA LYS A 626 43.94 19.78 -61.65
C LYS A 626 42.98 19.15 -62.64
N ASP A 627 43.29 17.94 -63.11
CA ASP A 627 42.36 17.18 -63.94
C ASP A 627 41.00 16.98 -63.23
N ASN A 628 39.91 17.07 -63.99
CA ASN A 628 38.52 17.06 -63.49
C ASN A 628 38.15 18.24 -62.58
N PHE A 629 38.92 19.32 -62.57
CA PHE A 629 38.57 20.58 -61.94
C PHE A 629 38.25 21.63 -63.03
N PRO A 630 37.13 22.38 -62.94
CA PRO A 630 36.65 23.22 -64.04
C PRO A 630 37.49 24.50 -64.27
N PHE A 631 38.42 24.82 -63.38
CA PHE A 631 39.15 26.07 -63.37
C PHE A 631 40.66 25.84 -63.46
N TYR A 632 41.29 26.46 -64.46
CA TYR A 632 42.74 26.51 -64.65
C TYR A 632 43.20 27.97 -64.66
N ILE A 633 44.27 28.24 -63.94
CA ILE A 633 44.90 29.56 -63.85
C ILE A 633 45.78 29.77 -65.09
N ASN A 634 45.51 30.84 -65.83
CA ASN A 634 46.36 31.30 -66.91
C ASN A 634 47.27 32.42 -66.39
N LEU A 635 48.57 32.13 -66.25
CA LEU A 635 49.54 33.09 -65.68
C LEU A 635 49.68 34.37 -66.52
N GLU A 636 49.62 34.29 -67.85
CA GLU A 636 49.68 35.46 -68.73
C GLU A 636 48.42 36.31 -68.58
N ALA A 637 47.23 35.68 -68.53
CA ALA A 637 45.99 36.39 -68.31
C ALA A 637 45.94 37.04 -66.91
N SER A 638 46.39 36.34 -65.86
CA SER A 638 46.49 36.90 -64.50
C SER A 638 47.41 38.13 -64.46
N ARG A 639 48.55 38.08 -65.17
CA ARG A 639 49.47 39.23 -65.31
C ARG A 639 48.87 40.36 -66.13
N LEU A 640 48.22 40.06 -67.25
CA LEU A 640 47.55 41.07 -68.09
C LEU A 640 46.38 41.73 -67.38
N ILE A 641 45.59 40.98 -66.60
CA ILE A 641 44.51 41.55 -65.78
C ILE A 641 45.10 42.50 -64.73
N TYR A 642 46.23 42.11 -64.11
CA TYR A 642 46.95 42.97 -63.18
C TYR A 642 47.53 44.22 -63.87
N GLU A 643 48.18 44.08 -65.01
CA GLU A 643 48.75 45.19 -65.77
C GLU A 643 47.67 46.12 -66.33
N GLN A 644 46.55 45.61 -66.87
CA GLN A 644 45.44 46.43 -67.39
C GLN A 644 44.71 47.21 -66.29
N THR A 645 44.55 46.63 -65.09
CA THR A 645 43.96 47.34 -63.95
C THR A 645 44.88 48.43 -63.37
N HIS A 646 46.18 48.41 -63.69
CA HIS A 646 47.17 49.36 -63.17
C HIS A 646 47.74 50.32 -64.24
N TYR A 647 47.71 49.97 -65.54
CA TYR A 647 48.24 50.79 -66.64
C TYR A 647 47.46 52.11 -66.84
N TRP A 648 46.15 52.10 -66.56
CA TRP A 648 45.33 53.32 -66.58
C TRP A 648 45.49 54.19 -65.31
N ARG A 649 46.13 53.66 -64.25
CA ARG A 649 46.35 54.40 -63.00
C ARG A 649 47.61 55.25 -63.03
N ASP A 650 48.73 54.70 -63.53
CA ASP A 650 50.00 55.43 -63.59
C ASP A 650 49.95 56.63 -64.57
N LEU A 651 49.06 56.59 -65.57
CA LEU A 651 48.80 57.72 -66.48
C LEU A 651 48.04 58.88 -65.81
N ASN A 652 47.15 58.60 -64.84
CA ASN A 652 46.40 59.64 -64.12
C ASN A 652 47.23 60.33 -63.04
N ASP A 653 48.15 59.63 -62.39
CA ASP A 653 49.07 60.22 -61.39
C ASP A 653 50.14 61.12 -62.05
N TYR A 654 50.50 60.89 -63.32
CA TYR A 654 51.40 61.79 -64.07
C TYR A 654 50.73 63.10 -64.52
N THR A 655 49.40 63.12 -64.72
CA THR A 655 48.67 64.33 -65.14
C THR A 655 48.29 65.27 -64.00
N PHE A 656 48.44 64.86 -62.73
CA PHE A 656 48.03 65.66 -61.57
C PHE A 656 49.19 66.35 -60.82
N SER A 657 50.44 66.18 -61.26
CA SER A 657 51.63 66.76 -60.60
C SER A 657 52.13 68.09 -61.21
N SER A 658 51.48 68.65 -62.24
CA SER A 658 51.98 69.87 -62.93
C SER A 658 50.97 71.03 -63.03
N ALA A 659 50.07 71.19 -62.06
CA ALA A 659 49.24 72.39 -61.95
C ALA A 659 49.52 73.11 -60.61
N ASN A 660 50.08 74.29 -60.76
CA ASN A 660 50.59 75.26 -59.80
C ASN A 660 49.67 75.68 -58.63
N ASP A 661 50.35 76.06 -57.55
CA ASP A 661 50.25 77.29 -56.73
C ASP A 661 48.93 77.79 -56.11
N ASN A 662 49.02 78.03 -54.80
CA ASN A 662 48.57 79.21 -54.03
C ASN A 662 47.18 79.82 -54.30
N ASP A 663 46.25 79.69 -53.33
CA ASP A 663 45.81 80.82 -52.48
C ASP A 663 44.83 80.32 -51.37
N PRO A 664 44.82 80.91 -50.16
CA PRO A 664 43.95 80.55 -49.05
C PRO A 664 42.78 81.54 -48.94
N ASP A 665 41.55 81.11 -49.23
CA ASP A 665 40.29 81.66 -48.66
C ASP A 665 39.09 81.05 -49.39
N ALA A 666 38.35 80.19 -48.69
CA ALA A 666 36.93 79.91 -48.97
C ALA A 666 36.32 79.10 -47.81
N THR A 667 35.97 79.81 -46.75
CA THR A 667 34.99 79.40 -45.75
C THR A 667 33.58 79.33 -46.34
N ASP A 668 32.77 78.48 -45.71
CA ASP A 668 31.30 78.43 -45.70
C ASP A 668 30.57 77.99 -46.98
N PHE A 669 29.94 76.81 -46.92
CA PHE A 669 28.48 76.72 -47.01
C PHE A 669 27.93 75.32 -46.65
N PHE A 670 27.05 75.34 -45.64
CA PHE A 670 26.04 74.36 -45.20
C PHE A 670 26.48 73.02 -44.56
N THR A 671 26.06 72.94 -43.29
CA THR A 671 26.06 71.88 -42.28
C THR A 671 25.65 70.49 -42.71
#